data_AF-A0A3M8T4L0-F1
#
_entry.id   AF-A0A3M8T4L0-F1
#
_cell.length_a   1.000
_cell.length_b   1.000
_cell.length_c   1.000
_cell.angle_alpha   90.00
_cell.angle_beta   90.00
_cell.angle_gamma   90.00
#
_symmetry.space_group_name_H-M   'P 1'
#
loop_
_entity.id
_entity.type
_entity.pdbx_description
1 polymer ?
#
loop_
_entity_poly.entity_id
_entity_poly.type
_entity_poly.pdbx_seq_one_letter_code
_entity_poly.pdbx_strand_id
1 'polypeptide(L)'
;MNRVISPQAWIDLAKSLEVEVATLQAVAKVESSGSGFLPAPSEKPKVLFEGHAFHRLTGGRFAASHPNLSYPKWDRKQYAGSLAGEWKRLDAACQLDRVAALQSASWGAFQIMGFNYAYCGFADVEAFVAAQHAGADQQVAAFACFVARPPYLEALRTKAWAKFAKAYNGPAYAKNRYDEKMAAAYTQFATGGPARKAGKGRTKASAADSQPPGRSDFVPVDSVRRKSTQKRNVRPDPVDLRDWPYRPNIAIAPDDAMFATYPRPTKQQDTTNACTGFALAVVIEYLLDRGRRPVEPISGYMLYDMARRYDEWEDDDDSDSGSSLRGALKGWSRHGASCAYLWEEMTMPAATNEADSDWWLDAVKRPLGAYYRISPECIRDMHIALREVGAIYASAFTHPGWDRLHSESTAPPPTSIAQIPPIEPAKGNQDQGHAFAIVGYTRDGFVVQNSWGGAWGRGGFAVLSYADWLENAMDCWVVQLGVVTTDHDLVAGATTLRVDGKTGRAVISSNPTLADHEISPFVINMENEGHLSRRGRFRTSPDDLKLLLDHHLPAAHKRWSEQAVQRKQPPPEHIDIAIYAHGGLTDEEAAAKTAQSWIPHLYSNRIFPIFLMWETGAVATIGNLFEDAVKGEAEKTGGEAWGRFRRRFEEWRDERLEGLARLPGGKLWGEMKQNADALSGSKNSGVVQLFEMFRNSATRDGLPPIRLHLIGHSAGAIVHTWLGARAIKYGFDVSSISLLAPAVRLELFDRQLGAAIVDNDIRVLIANLRDEAERSDNTCKPYGHSLLYLVARAFEEHEETPLLGMEKHLVPALPTREWGANVRQLRCPGGMWTRDTGATTASTHGGLDDDPVVREAVVSFLLGKG
;
A
#
# COMPACT_ATOMS: atom_id res chain seq x y z
N MET A 1 35.42 -16.32 4.96
CA MET A 1 34.38 -16.77 4.01
C MET A 1 34.87 -18.02 3.24
N ASN A 2 34.05 -19.08 3.15
CA ASN A 2 34.41 -20.29 2.41
C ASN A 2 34.25 -20.07 0.88
N ARG A 3 35.36 -20.08 0.14
CA ARG A 3 35.40 -19.83 -1.33
C ARG A 3 35.39 -21.11 -2.17
N VAL A 4 35.52 -22.27 -1.53
CA VAL A 4 35.59 -23.57 -2.18
C VAL A 4 34.35 -24.37 -1.79
N ILE A 5 33.64 -24.91 -2.78
CA ILE A 5 32.49 -25.77 -2.53
C ILE A 5 33.00 -27.02 -1.80
N SER A 6 32.46 -27.28 -0.61
CA SER A 6 32.92 -28.39 0.20
C SER A 6 32.58 -29.74 -0.46
N PRO A 7 33.40 -30.79 -0.27
CA PRO A 7 33.08 -32.13 -0.76
C PRO A 7 31.71 -32.62 -0.28
N GLN A 8 31.34 -32.29 0.95
CA GLN A 8 30.04 -32.67 1.52
C GLN A 8 28.88 -31.94 0.83
N ALA A 9 29.00 -30.63 0.55
CA ALA A 9 27.97 -29.90 -0.18
C ALA A 9 27.74 -30.45 -1.60
N TRP A 10 28.80 -30.90 -2.28
CA TRP A 10 28.67 -31.60 -3.57
C TRP A 10 27.89 -32.92 -3.43
N ILE A 11 28.21 -33.72 -2.41
CA ILE A 11 27.58 -35.03 -2.16
C ILE A 11 26.10 -34.85 -1.80
N ASP A 12 25.80 -33.93 -0.90
CA ASP A 12 24.42 -33.68 -0.44
C ASP A 12 23.55 -33.17 -1.58
N LEU A 13 24.09 -32.29 -2.44
CA LEU A 13 23.38 -31.81 -3.61
C LEU A 13 23.15 -32.90 -4.65
N ALA A 14 24.19 -33.69 -4.96
CA ALA A 14 24.08 -34.80 -5.89
C ALA A 14 22.99 -35.79 -5.44
N LYS A 15 22.94 -36.07 -4.14
CA LYS A 15 21.93 -36.93 -3.53
C LYS A 15 20.53 -36.34 -3.63
N SER A 16 20.33 -35.05 -3.33
CA SER A 16 19.01 -34.41 -3.35
C SER A 16 18.42 -34.29 -4.77
N LEU A 17 19.27 -34.14 -5.79
CA LEU A 17 18.86 -34.06 -7.19
C LEU A 17 18.84 -35.42 -7.91
N GLU A 18 19.33 -36.49 -7.26
CA GLU A 18 19.53 -37.82 -7.87
C GLU A 18 20.42 -37.75 -9.13
N VAL A 19 21.51 -37.00 -9.05
CA VAL A 19 22.51 -36.85 -10.12
C VAL A 19 23.91 -37.17 -9.60
N GLU A 20 24.86 -37.45 -10.49
CA GLU A 20 26.25 -37.68 -10.08
C GLU A 20 26.95 -36.36 -9.68
N VAL A 21 27.83 -36.42 -8.68
CA VAL A 21 28.70 -35.29 -8.30
C VAL A 21 29.50 -34.77 -9.51
N ALA A 22 30.00 -35.68 -10.35
CA ALA A 22 30.73 -35.33 -11.57
C ALA A 22 29.88 -34.51 -12.56
N THR A 23 28.56 -34.71 -12.59
CA THR A 23 27.62 -33.94 -13.43
C THR A 23 27.57 -32.48 -12.97
N LEU A 24 27.47 -32.25 -11.66
CA LEU A 24 27.39 -30.90 -11.09
C LEU A 24 28.74 -30.16 -11.19
N GLN A 25 29.85 -30.88 -10.99
CA GLN A 25 31.20 -30.35 -11.16
C GLN A 25 31.49 -29.97 -12.62
N ALA A 26 30.98 -30.73 -13.59
CA ALA A 26 31.09 -30.41 -15.01
C ALA A 26 30.40 -29.09 -15.35
N VAL A 27 29.20 -28.84 -14.82
CA VAL A 27 28.47 -27.57 -15.04
C VAL A 27 29.26 -26.40 -14.44
N ALA A 28 29.65 -26.47 -13.15
CA ALA A 28 30.43 -25.41 -12.52
C ALA A 28 31.77 -25.13 -13.23
N LYS A 29 32.43 -26.18 -13.76
CA LYS A 29 33.68 -26.05 -14.51
C LYS A 29 33.49 -25.27 -15.81
N VAL A 30 32.39 -25.51 -16.52
CA VAL A 30 32.11 -24.85 -17.80
C VAL A 30 31.60 -23.42 -17.61
N GLU A 31 30.80 -23.16 -16.57
CA GLU A 31 30.18 -21.85 -16.34
C GLU A 31 31.15 -20.83 -15.69
N SER A 32 32.03 -21.25 -14.78
CA SER A 32 32.88 -20.32 -14.02
C SER A 32 34.33 -20.78 -13.81
N SER A 33 34.78 -21.80 -14.55
CA SER A 33 36.04 -22.52 -14.29
C SER A 33 36.10 -23.21 -12.91
N GLY A 34 34.95 -23.36 -12.23
CA GLY A 34 34.82 -24.07 -10.95
C GLY A 34 34.98 -23.18 -9.70
N SER A 35 35.05 -21.86 -9.84
CA SER A 35 35.11 -20.92 -8.70
C SER A 35 34.16 -19.75 -8.91
N GLY A 36 33.35 -19.47 -7.89
CA GLY A 36 32.34 -18.43 -7.90
C GLY A 36 32.80 -17.06 -7.38
N PHE A 37 34.08 -16.90 -7.04
CA PHE A 37 34.63 -15.66 -6.46
C PHE A 37 35.76 -15.06 -7.31
N LEU A 38 35.95 -13.75 -7.16
CA LEU A 38 37.12 -13.07 -7.69
C LEU A 38 38.41 -13.59 -7.01
N PRO A 39 39.59 -13.47 -7.68
CA PRO A 39 40.87 -13.77 -7.05
C PRO A 39 41.07 -12.97 -5.75
N ALA A 40 41.71 -13.59 -4.76
CA ALA A 40 42.08 -12.91 -3.53
C ALA A 40 42.91 -11.64 -3.83
N PRO A 41 42.72 -10.54 -3.08
CA PRO A 41 42.00 -10.46 -1.80
C PRO A 41 40.48 -10.24 -1.89
N SER A 42 39.91 -9.93 -3.07
CA SER A 42 38.49 -9.57 -3.20
C SER A 42 37.53 -10.68 -2.73
N GLU A 43 36.51 -10.31 -1.95
CA GLU A 43 35.44 -11.20 -1.46
C GLU A 43 34.20 -11.22 -2.37
N LYS A 44 34.23 -10.46 -3.47
CA LYS A 44 33.08 -10.35 -4.37
C LYS A 44 32.89 -11.65 -5.19
N PRO A 45 31.64 -12.10 -5.43
CA PRO A 45 31.36 -13.18 -6.37
C PRO A 45 31.70 -12.76 -7.80
N LYS A 46 31.90 -13.75 -8.68
CA LYS A 46 32.02 -13.50 -10.11
C LYS A 46 30.66 -13.07 -10.65
N VAL A 47 30.66 -11.97 -11.39
CA VAL A 47 29.48 -11.45 -12.07
C VAL A 47 29.74 -11.23 -13.55
N LEU A 48 28.67 -11.28 -14.33
CA LEU A 48 28.65 -10.75 -15.69
C LEU A 48 27.38 -9.91 -15.85
N PHE A 49 27.54 -8.62 -16.17
CA PHE A 49 26.40 -7.71 -16.30
C PHE A 49 25.89 -7.68 -17.74
N GLU A 50 24.59 -7.97 -17.90
CA GLU A 50 23.91 -8.05 -19.19
C GLU A 50 23.11 -6.77 -19.47
N GLY A 51 23.74 -5.80 -20.13
CA GLY A 51 23.10 -4.50 -20.41
C GLY A 51 21.85 -4.57 -21.30
N HIS A 52 21.68 -5.66 -22.05
CA HIS A 52 20.44 -5.92 -22.79
C HIS A 52 19.31 -6.52 -21.93
N ALA A 53 19.64 -7.24 -20.86
CA ALA A 53 18.67 -7.60 -19.83
C ALA A 53 18.23 -6.35 -19.05
N PHE A 54 19.19 -5.48 -18.73
CA PHE A 54 18.93 -4.22 -18.03
C PHE A 54 18.05 -3.29 -18.87
N HIS A 55 18.32 -3.20 -20.18
CA HIS A 55 17.45 -2.50 -21.12
C HIS A 55 16.03 -3.04 -21.10
N ARG A 56 15.85 -4.37 -21.13
CA ARG A 56 14.52 -4.99 -21.10
C ARG A 56 13.78 -4.73 -19.79
N LEU A 57 14.46 -4.91 -18.65
CA LEU A 57 13.87 -4.76 -17.31
C LEU A 57 13.55 -3.29 -16.97
N THR A 58 14.26 -2.34 -17.56
CA THR A 58 14.00 -0.89 -17.37
C THR A 58 13.15 -0.28 -18.48
N GLY A 59 12.59 -1.09 -19.38
CA GLY A 59 11.82 -0.61 -20.55
C GLY A 59 12.62 0.29 -21.50
N GLY A 60 13.95 0.18 -21.49
CA GLY A 60 14.85 0.98 -22.31
C GLY A 60 15.11 2.40 -21.80
N ARG A 61 14.62 2.75 -20.61
CA ARG A 61 14.70 4.10 -20.00
C ARG A 61 16.11 4.72 -20.04
N PHE A 62 17.16 3.90 -19.90
CA PHE A 62 18.55 4.37 -19.84
C PHE A 62 19.33 4.22 -21.16
N ALA A 63 18.70 3.81 -22.26
CA ALA A 63 19.40 3.52 -23.51
C ALA A 63 20.04 4.75 -24.16
N ALA A 64 19.42 5.92 -23.99
CA ALA A 64 19.93 7.18 -24.53
C ALA A 64 21.05 7.78 -23.67
N SER A 65 20.92 7.73 -22.34
CA SER A 65 21.88 8.34 -21.40
C SER A 65 23.07 7.45 -21.09
N HIS A 66 22.88 6.12 -21.10
CA HIS A 66 23.90 5.13 -20.73
C HIS A 66 23.91 3.95 -21.73
N PRO A 67 24.24 4.19 -23.01
CA PRO A 67 24.16 3.18 -24.09
C PRO A 67 25.12 1.99 -23.90
N ASN A 68 26.12 2.11 -23.03
CA ASN A 68 27.03 1.03 -22.65
C ASN A 68 26.48 0.12 -21.52
N LEU A 69 25.43 0.56 -20.83
CA LEU A 69 24.75 -0.17 -19.76
C LEU A 69 23.33 -0.61 -20.15
N SER A 70 22.69 0.06 -21.10
CA SER A 70 21.34 -0.27 -21.58
C SER A 70 21.30 -0.26 -23.11
N TYR A 71 21.15 -1.44 -23.72
CA TYR A 71 21.11 -1.60 -25.18
C TYR A 71 20.17 -2.73 -25.62
N PRO A 72 19.40 -2.59 -26.73
CA PRO A 72 18.28 -3.50 -27.03
C PRO A 72 18.66 -4.90 -27.52
N LYS A 73 19.89 -5.10 -28.00
CA LYS A 73 20.35 -6.39 -28.56
C LYS A 73 21.68 -6.76 -27.94
N TRP A 74 21.88 -8.05 -27.67
CA TRP A 74 23.16 -8.53 -27.15
C TRP A 74 24.33 -8.08 -28.04
N ASP A 75 25.32 -7.44 -27.42
CA ASP A 75 26.53 -6.97 -28.08
C ASP A 75 27.75 -7.30 -27.22
N ARG A 76 28.58 -8.21 -27.73
CA ARG A 76 29.81 -8.65 -27.06
C ARG A 76 30.81 -7.51 -26.84
N LYS A 77 30.76 -6.44 -27.64
CA LYS A 77 31.70 -5.32 -27.52
C LYS A 77 31.47 -4.48 -26.26
N GLN A 78 30.31 -4.64 -25.60
CA GLN A 78 29.94 -3.87 -24.42
C GLN A 78 30.50 -4.44 -23.12
N TYR A 79 30.97 -5.69 -23.10
CA TYR A 79 31.58 -6.28 -21.91
C TYR A 79 32.94 -5.66 -21.63
N ALA A 80 33.25 -5.49 -20.34
CA ALA A 80 34.47 -4.85 -19.89
C ALA A 80 35.74 -5.67 -20.16
N GLY A 81 35.61 -6.94 -20.57
CA GLY A 81 36.73 -7.85 -20.81
C GLY A 81 37.49 -8.25 -19.54
N SER A 82 37.07 -7.76 -18.36
CA SER A 82 37.64 -8.08 -17.07
C SER A 82 36.61 -8.26 -15.95
N LEU A 83 36.91 -9.11 -14.97
CA LEU A 83 36.00 -9.39 -13.86
C LEU A 83 35.78 -8.15 -12.98
N ALA A 84 36.83 -7.36 -12.74
CA ALA A 84 36.73 -6.08 -12.02
C ALA A 84 35.95 -5.03 -12.83
N GLY A 85 36.06 -5.06 -14.16
CA GLY A 85 35.31 -4.20 -15.06
C GLY A 85 33.81 -4.47 -15.07
N GLU A 86 33.37 -5.73 -14.97
CA GLU A 86 31.93 -6.05 -14.86
C GLU A 86 31.32 -5.57 -13.56
N TRP A 87 32.08 -5.64 -12.46
CA TRP A 87 31.65 -5.03 -11.20
C TRP A 87 31.47 -3.52 -11.32
N LYS A 88 32.36 -2.81 -12.03
CA LYS A 88 32.17 -1.38 -12.30
C LYS A 88 30.92 -1.09 -13.13
N ARG A 89 30.64 -1.94 -14.14
CA ARG A 89 29.42 -1.81 -14.96
C ARG A 89 28.15 -2.05 -14.14
N LEU A 90 28.16 -3.09 -13.32
CA LEU A 90 27.06 -3.42 -12.42
C LEU A 90 26.85 -2.32 -11.37
N ASP A 91 27.92 -1.85 -10.71
CA ASP A 91 27.84 -0.77 -9.71
C ASP A 91 27.28 0.51 -10.33
N ALA A 92 27.68 0.85 -11.57
CA ALA A 92 27.13 1.99 -12.30
C ALA A 92 25.63 1.81 -12.67
N ALA A 93 25.23 0.61 -13.09
CA ALA A 93 23.82 0.31 -13.33
C ALA A 93 22.99 0.36 -12.05
N CYS A 94 23.56 -0.06 -10.91
CA CYS A 94 22.90 0.01 -9.60
C CYS A 94 22.62 1.44 -9.12
N GLN A 95 23.39 2.43 -9.58
CA GLN A 95 23.10 3.85 -9.31
C GLN A 95 21.90 4.38 -10.10
N LEU A 96 21.53 3.70 -11.20
CA LEU A 96 20.39 4.07 -12.04
C LEU A 96 19.12 3.34 -11.61
N ASP A 97 19.22 2.02 -11.43
CA ASP A 97 18.13 1.15 -11.02
C ASP A 97 18.71 -0.14 -10.41
N ARG A 98 18.81 -0.17 -9.08
CA ARG A 98 19.49 -1.23 -8.35
C ARG A 98 18.86 -2.60 -8.53
N VAL A 99 17.54 -2.69 -8.39
CA VAL A 99 16.83 -3.97 -8.52
C VAL A 99 16.98 -4.54 -9.93
N ALA A 100 16.73 -3.71 -10.96
CA ALA A 100 16.90 -4.16 -12.35
C ALA A 100 18.37 -4.51 -12.67
N ALA A 101 19.34 -3.77 -12.11
CA ALA A 101 20.76 -4.02 -12.33
C ALA A 101 21.20 -5.37 -11.73
N LEU A 102 20.82 -5.66 -10.49
CA LEU A 102 21.13 -6.93 -9.84
C LEU A 102 20.46 -8.12 -10.55
N GLN A 103 19.22 -7.93 -11.01
CA GLN A 103 18.50 -8.93 -11.82
C GLN A 103 19.16 -9.17 -13.18
N SER A 104 19.82 -8.15 -13.73
CA SER A 104 20.48 -8.18 -15.04
C SER A 104 21.90 -8.73 -15.01
N ALA A 105 22.42 -9.18 -13.87
CA ALA A 105 23.72 -9.84 -13.78
C ALA A 105 23.59 -11.34 -13.54
N SER A 106 24.52 -12.13 -14.06
CA SER A 106 24.71 -13.52 -13.63
C SER A 106 25.68 -13.59 -12.46
N TRP A 107 25.46 -14.51 -11.53
CA TRP A 107 26.16 -14.55 -10.24
C TRP A 107 26.80 -15.90 -9.93
N GLY A 108 27.96 -15.86 -9.28
CA GLY A 108 28.57 -16.98 -8.58
C GLY A 108 29.10 -18.11 -9.48
N ALA A 109 29.33 -19.28 -8.88
CA ALA A 109 29.98 -20.43 -9.51
C ALA A 109 29.18 -21.06 -10.67
N PHE A 110 27.86 -20.85 -10.69
CA PHE A 110 26.96 -21.40 -11.70
C PHE A 110 26.42 -20.36 -12.66
N GLN A 111 26.77 -19.08 -12.48
CA GLN A 111 26.36 -17.98 -13.36
C GLN A 111 24.83 -17.95 -13.58
N ILE A 112 24.10 -17.99 -12.47
CA ILE A 112 22.64 -17.88 -12.48
C ILE A 112 22.27 -16.41 -12.63
N MET A 113 21.42 -16.09 -13.59
CA MET A 113 20.91 -14.72 -13.77
C MET A 113 20.09 -14.27 -12.56
N GLY A 114 20.31 -13.04 -12.10
CA GLY A 114 19.66 -12.47 -10.93
C GLY A 114 18.13 -12.41 -11.06
N PHE A 115 17.59 -12.23 -12.27
CA PHE A 115 16.14 -12.31 -12.50
C PHE A 115 15.52 -13.68 -12.20
N ASN A 116 16.33 -14.72 -11.97
CA ASN A 116 15.87 -16.03 -11.53
C ASN A 116 15.86 -16.20 -9.99
N TYR A 117 16.04 -15.13 -9.21
CA TYR A 117 16.14 -15.20 -7.74
C TYR A 117 15.00 -16.01 -7.09
N ALA A 118 13.76 -15.84 -7.58
CA ALA A 118 12.59 -16.56 -7.08
C ALA A 118 12.71 -18.08 -7.30
N TYR A 119 13.21 -18.51 -8.46
CA TYR A 119 13.46 -19.93 -8.75
C TYR A 119 14.65 -20.51 -7.99
N CYS A 120 15.49 -19.66 -7.42
CA CYS A 120 16.55 -20.06 -6.50
C CYS A 120 16.06 -20.17 -5.04
N GLY A 121 14.79 -19.87 -4.76
CA GLY A 121 14.20 -19.93 -3.42
C GLY A 121 14.38 -18.66 -2.58
N PHE A 122 14.61 -17.51 -3.22
CA PHE A 122 14.77 -16.22 -2.53
C PHE A 122 13.55 -15.32 -2.75
N ALA A 123 13.20 -14.53 -1.72
CA ALA A 123 12.07 -13.61 -1.75
C ALA A 123 12.29 -12.41 -2.68
N ASP A 124 13.55 -11.97 -2.81
CA ASP A 124 13.96 -10.86 -3.67
C ASP A 124 15.39 -11.06 -4.21
N VAL A 125 15.81 -10.17 -5.11
CA VAL A 125 17.14 -10.24 -5.74
C VAL A 125 18.27 -9.86 -4.79
N GLU A 126 18.02 -9.05 -3.76
CA GLU A 126 19.04 -8.65 -2.77
C GLU A 126 19.40 -9.83 -1.86
N ALA A 127 18.39 -10.57 -1.39
CA ALA A 127 18.56 -11.81 -0.63
C ALA A 127 19.32 -12.87 -1.44
N PHE A 128 19.01 -12.99 -2.74
CA PHE A 128 19.77 -13.85 -3.65
C PHE A 128 21.23 -13.39 -3.75
N VAL A 129 21.49 -12.10 -3.98
CA VAL A 129 22.85 -11.55 -4.08
C VAL A 129 23.62 -11.72 -2.76
N ALA A 130 22.99 -11.47 -1.62
CA ALA A 130 23.57 -11.70 -0.30
C ALA A 130 23.98 -13.16 -0.12
N ALA A 131 23.16 -14.12 -0.57
CA ALA A 131 23.52 -15.54 -0.57
C ALA A 131 24.70 -15.85 -1.49
N GLN A 132 24.80 -15.20 -2.66
CA GLN A 132 25.97 -15.33 -3.55
C GLN A 132 27.27 -14.79 -2.89
N HIS A 133 27.13 -13.84 -1.97
CA HIS A 133 28.20 -13.27 -1.13
C HIS A 133 28.47 -14.03 0.17
N ALA A 134 27.62 -14.98 0.58
CA ALA A 134 27.74 -15.67 1.88
C ALA A 134 28.75 -16.83 1.84
N GLY A 135 28.84 -17.55 0.73
CA GLY A 135 29.81 -18.63 0.57
C GLY A 135 29.56 -19.50 -0.65
N ALA A 136 30.55 -20.31 -1.03
CA ALA A 136 30.45 -21.20 -2.18
C ALA A 136 29.32 -22.24 -2.02
N ASP A 137 29.05 -22.71 -0.80
CA ASP A 137 27.99 -23.68 -0.52
C ASP A 137 26.58 -23.06 -0.67
N GLN A 138 26.42 -21.76 -0.41
CA GLN A 138 25.17 -21.03 -0.65
C GLN A 138 24.90 -20.84 -2.15
N GLN A 139 25.95 -20.65 -2.95
CA GLN A 139 25.81 -20.62 -4.43
C GLN A 139 25.33 -21.98 -4.97
N VAL A 140 25.75 -23.07 -4.32
CA VAL A 140 25.32 -24.44 -4.64
C VAL A 140 23.87 -24.67 -4.26
N ALA A 141 23.43 -24.20 -3.09
CA ALA A 141 22.02 -24.26 -2.68
C ALA A 141 21.10 -23.50 -3.66
N ALA A 142 21.50 -22.29 -4.06
CA ALA A 142 20.77 -21.50 -5.06
C ALA A 142 20.67 -22.22 -6.42
N PHE A 143 21.74 -22.88 -6.85
CA PHE A 143 21.75 -23.68 -8.07
C PHE A 143 20.83 -24.89 -7.97
N ALA A 144 20.81 -25.57 -6.81
CA ALA A 144 19.95 -26.72 -6.55
C ALA A 144 18.48 -26.42 -6.81
N CYS A 145 17.98 -25.35 -6.20
CA CYS A 145 16.60 -24.89 -6.37
C CYS A 145 16.33 -24.57 -7.85
N PHE A 146 17.26 -23.90 -8.52
CA PHE A 146 17.12 -23.50 -9.91
C PHE A 146 17.06 -24.69 -10.88
N VAL A 147 17.87 -25.73 -10.70
CA VAL A 147 17.91 -26.87 -11.63
C VAL A 147 16.94 -27.99 -11.29
N ALA A 148 16.28 -27.96 -10.12
CA ALA A 148 15.27 -28.96 -9.74
C ALA A 148 14.04 -28.98 -10.67
N ARG A 149 13.86 -27.95 -11.49
CA ARG A 149 12.74 -27.81 -12.45
C ARG A 149 13.04 -28.40 -13.84
N PRO A 150 12.01 -28.85 -14.58
CA PRO A 150 12.14 -29.15 -16.00
C PRO A 150 12.54 -27.90 -16.83
N PRO A 151 13.28 -28.07 -17.93
CA PRO A 151 13.87 -29.31 -18.43
C PRO A 151 15.24 -29.66 -17.80
N TYR A 152 15.71 -28.89 -16.83
CA TYR A 152 17.07 -28.95 -16.30
C TYR A 152 17.37 -30.25 -15.55
N LEU A 153 16.53 -30.59 -14.56
CA LEU A 153 16.76 -31.77 -13.71
C LEU A 153 16.83 -33.05 -14.53
N GLU A 154 15.85 -33.24 -15.41
CA GLU A 154 15.79 -34.41 -16.28
C GLU A 154 16.97 -34.48 -17.25
N ALA A 155 17.39 -33.34 -17.80
CA ALA A 155 18.56 -33.29 -18.67
C ALA A 155 19.86 -33.58 -17.92
N LEU A 156 19.99 -33.18 -16.65
CA LEU A 156 21.15 -33.51 -15.81
C LEU A 156 21.16 -34.99 -15.40
N ARG A 157 20.00 -35.56 -15.03
CA ARG A 157 19.85 -36.98 -14.69
C ARG A 157 20.19 -37.90 -15.86
N THR A 158 19.70 -37.56 -17.05
CA THR A 158 19.95 -38.31 -18.28
C THR A 158 21.25 -37.92 -18.98
N LYS A 159 22.01 -36.95 -18.43
CA LYS A 159 23.25 -36.39 -19.03
C LYS A 159 23.03 -35.91 -20.48
N ALA A 160 21.83 -35.44 -20.78
CA ALA A 160 21.47 -34.87 -22.07
C ALA A 160 22.06 -33.46 -22.21
N TRP A 161 23.39 -33.37 -22.36
CA TRP A 161 24.17 -32.13 -22.33
C TRP A 161 23.68 -31.08 -23.34
N ALA A 162 23.26 -31.50 -24.54
CA ALA A 162 22.67 -30.61 -25.53
C ALA A 162 21.34 -30.00 -25.07
N LYS A 163 20.47 -30.80 -24.43
CA LYS A 163 19.18 -30.35 -23.88
C LYS A 163 19.39 -29.42 -22.69
N PHE A 164 20.32 -29.75 -21.80
CA PHE A 164 20.69 -28.90 -20.67
C PHE A 164 21.31 -27.58 -21.14
N ALA A 165 22.32 -27.63 -22.02
CA ALA A 165 23.00 -26.44 -22.52
C ALA A 165 22.04 -25.53 -23.32
N LYS A 166 21.12 -26.09 -24.11
CA LYS A 166 20.09 -25.29 -24.78
C LYS A 166 19.19 -24.55 -23.80
N ALA A 167 18.77 -25.21 -22.73
CA ALA A 167 17.89 -24.62 -21.71
C ALA A 167 18.62 -23.64 -20.78
N TYR A 168 19.91 -23.89 -20.51
CA TYR A 168 20.70 -23.13 -19.52
C TYR A 168 21.47 -21.96 -20.15
N ASN A 169 22.03 -22.18 -21.35
CA ASN A 169 22.88 -21.23 -22.08
C ASN A 169 22.21 -20.61 -23.32
N GLY A 170 21.00 -21.06 -23.66
CA GLY A 170 20.19 -20.51 -24.74
C GLY A 170 20.33 -21.22 -26.10
N PRO A 171 19.53 -20.84 -27.11
CA PRO A 171 19.48 -21.51 -28.41
C PRO A 171 20.81 -21.51 -29.16
N ALA A 172 21.68 -20.55 -28.87
CA ALA A 172 23.02 -20.43 -29.46
C ALA A 172 24.09 -21.29 -28.78
N TYR A 173 23.74 -22.17 -27.82
CA TYR A 173 24.71 -22.94 -27.02
C TYR A 173 25.74 -23.71 -27.88
N ALA A 174 25.31 -24.26 -29.02
CA ALA A 174 26.16 -25.04 -29.91
C ALA A 174 27.30 -24.21 -30.53
N LYS A 175 27.09 -22.90 -30.76
CA LYS A 175 28.15 -22.00 -31.29
C LYS A 175 29.35 -21.90 -30.35
N ASN A 176 29.10 -22.02 -29.04
CA ASN A 176 30.13 -21.98 -28.00
C ASN A 176 30.52 -23.37 -27.48
N ARG A 177 29.97 -24.44 -28.07
CA ARG A 177 30.23 -25.85 -27.74
C ARG A 177 30.02 -26.18 -26.26
N TYR A 178 28.99 -25.59 -25.63
CA TYR A 178 28.74 -25.78 -24.19
C TYR A 178 28.45 -27.24 -23.83
N ASP A 179 27.65 -27.91 -24.64
CA ASP A 179 27.32 -29.32 -24.54
C ASP A 179 28.55 -30.22 -24.61
N GLU A 180 29.41 -30.01 -25.61
CA GLU A 180 30.65 -30.79 -25.76
C GLU A 180 31.63 -30.54 -24.61
N LYS A 181 31.73 -29.29 -24.13
CA LYS A 181 32.58 -28.93 -22.98
C LYS A 181 32.08 -29.57 -21.69
N MET A 182 30.76 -29.57 -21.46
CA MET A 182 30.16 -30.21 -20.28
C MET A 182 30.34 -31.72 -20.33
N ALA A 183 30.17 -32.36 -21.49
CA ALA A 183 30.43 -33.79 -21.67
C ALA A 183 31.91 -34.16 -21.42
N ALA A 184 32.84 -33.35 -21.91
CA ALA A 184 34.27 -33.56 -21.69
C ALA A 184 34.67 -33.37 -20.21
N ALA A 185 34.15 -32.32 -19.56
CA ALA A 185 34.37 -32.07 -18.15
C ALA A 185 33.78 -33.19 -17.27
N TYR A 186 32.58 -33.67 -17.60
CA TYR A 186 31.97 -34.82 -16.92
C TYR A 186 32.86 -36.07 -17.00
N THR A 187 33.36 -36.42 -18.19
CA THR A 187 34.28 -37.54 -18.37
C THR A 187 35.52 -37.40 -17.48
N GLN A 188 36.09 -36.20 -17.40
CA GLN A 188 37.25 -35.92 -16.56
C GLN A 188 36.98 -36.16 -15.06
N PHE A 189 35.82 -35.73 -14.55
CA PHE A 189 35.46 -35.90 -13.14
C PHE A 189 34.99 -37.32 -12.82
N ALA A 190 34.36 -38.02 -13.78
CA ALA A 190 33.83 -39.37 -13.58
C ALA A 190 34.92 -40.47 -13.57
N THR A 191 36.04 -40.30 -14.28
CA THR A 191 37.09 -41.34 -14.40
C THR A 191 38.30 -41.15 -13.48
N GLY A 192 38.34 -40.09 -12.65
CA GLY A 192 39.34 -39.93 -11.57
C GLY A 192 40.83 -39.83 -11.96
N GLY A 193 41.19 -39.47 -13.19
CA GLY A 193 42.60 -39.46 -13.65
C GLY A 193 43.05 -38.18 -14.38
N PRO A 194 44.33 -37.75 -14.27
CA PRO A 194 44.83 -36.54 -14.90
C PRO A 194 44.93 -36.69 -16.43
N ALA A 195 44.72 -35.58 -17.13
CA ALA A 195 44.64 -35.50 -18.59
C ALA A 195 45.85 -36.12 -19.31
N ARG A 196 45.56 -37.02 -20.26
CA ARG A 196 46.53 -37.51 -21.25
C ARG A 196 46.96 -36.33 -22.14
N LYS A 197 48.26 -36.02 -22.11
CA LYS A 197 48.90 -34.98 -22.96
C LYS A 197 48.78 -35.35 -24.45
N ALA A 198 48.30 -34.42 -25.26
CA ALA A 198 48.58 -34.37 -26.70
C ALA A 198 49.04 -32.95 -27.12
N GLY A 199 50.27 -32.92 -27.63
CA GLY A 199 50.95 -31.96 -28.52
C GLY A 199 50.41 -30.54 -28.79
N LYS A 200 51.11 -29.56 -28.21
CA LYS A 200 51.61 -28.27 -28.75
C LYS A 200 50.82 -27.52 -29.85
N GLY A 201 50.25 -26.39 -29.41
CA GLY A 201 50.29 -25.10 -30.09
C GLY A 201 50.28 -23.99 -29.03
N ARG A 202 51.44 -23.38 -28.73
CA ARG A 202 51.57 -22.34 -27.69
C ARG A 202 51.06 -21.01 -28.24
N THR A 203 49.95 -20.52 -27.71
CA THR A 203 49.70 -19.08 -27.54
C THR A 203 49.58 -18.80 -26.05
N LYS A 204 50.39 -17.84 -25.56
CA LYS A 204 50.38 -17.39 -24.16
C LYS A 204 48.99 -16.83 -23.84
N ALA A 205 48.19 -17.57 -23.06
CA ALA A 205 47.10 -16.94 -22.32
C ALA A 205 47.71 -16.15 -21.17
N SER A 206 47.63 -14.82 -21.24
CA SER A 206 47.93 -13.95 -20.10
C SER A 206 46.97 -14.28 -18.95
N ALA A 207 47.48 -14.24 -17.73
CA ALA A 207 46.76 -14.55 -16.50
C ALA A 207 45.77 -13.43 -16.08
N ALA A 208 45.04 -12.86 -17.03
CA ALA A 208 43.97 -11.89 -16.81
C ALA A 208 42.65 -12.49 -17.33
N ASP A 209 41.62 -12.49 -16.48
CA ASP A 209 40.22 -12.46 -16.89
C ASP A 209 39.63 -13.64 -17.69
N SER A 210 39.39 -14.78 -17.03
CA SER A 210 38.31 -15.67 -17.50
C SER A 210 36.95 -15.13 -17.02
N GLN A 211 36.47 -14.08 -17.69
CA GLN A 211 35.06 -13.68 -17.60
C GLN A 211 34.15 -14.85 -18.03
N PRO A 212 32.96 -15.01 -17.41
CA PRO A 212 31.94 -15.91 -17.91
C PRO A 212 31.58 -15.56 -19.35
N PRO A 213 31.33 -16.55 -20.22
CA PRO A 213 30.87 -16.28 -21.59
C PRO A 213 29.47 -15.63 -21.59
N GLY A 214 29.36 -14.42 -22.16
CA GLY A 214 28.09 -13.70 -22.29
C GLY A 214 27.04 -14.40 -23.14
N ARG A 215 25.76 -14.16 -22.82
CA ARG A 215 24.61 -14.91 -23.40
C ARG A 215 23.91 -14.10 -24.48
N SER A 216 23.91 -14.60 -25.73
CA SER A 216 23.34 -13.88 -26.88
C SER A 216 21.82 -13.80 -26.88
N ASP A 217 21.17 -14.81 -26.30
CA ASP A 217 19.73 -14.94 -26.23
C ASP A 217 19.38 -15.52 -24.86
N PHE A 218 18.53 -14.82 -24.10
CA PHE A 218 17.85 -15.44 -22.98
C PHE A 218 16.72 -16.28 -23.53
N VAL A 219 16.62 -17.54 -23.12
CA VAL A 219 15.38 -18.30 -23.29
C VAL A 219 14.46 -17.78 -22.18
N PRO A 220 13.41 -16.99 -22.47
CA PRO A 220 12.27 -16.98 -21.57
C PRO A 220 11.83 -18.43 -21.49
N VAL A 221 11.51 -18.93 -20.31
CA VAL A 221 10.90 -20.24 -20.17
C VAL A 221 9.75 -20.30 -21.16
N ASP A 222 9.89 -21.05 -22.24
CA ASP A 222 8.84 -21.21 -23.23
C ASP A 222 7.70 -21.92 -22.51
N SER A 223 6.77 -21.14 -21.99
CA SER A 223 5.46 -21.64 -21.67
C SER A 223 4.89 -22.10 -23.00
N VAL A 224 4.83 -23.41 -23.20
CA VAL A 224 3.92 -24.00 -24.18
C VAL A 224 2.52 -23.73 -23.65
N ARG A 225 2.07 -22.50 -23.82
CA ARG A 225 0.72 -22.04 -23.58
C ARG A 225 0.29 -21.29 -24.80
N ARG A 226 -0.84 -21.71 -25.37
CA ARG A 226 -1.67 -20.80 -26.14
C ARG A 226 -1.84 -19.56 -25.26
N LYS A 227 -1.47 -18.38 -25.78
CA LYS A 227 -1.65 -17.11 -25.08
C LYS A 227 -3.13 -16.97 -24.75
N SER A 228 -3.49 -17.26 -23.50
CA SER A 228 -4.70 -16.74 -22.87
C SER A 228 -4.58 -15.22 -22.90
N THR A 229 -5.54 -14.53 -23.49
CA THR A 229 -5.61 -13.06 -23.52
C THR A 229 -6.04 -12.47 -22.18
N GLN A 230 -6.55 -13.29 -21.26
CA GLN A 230 -6.98 -12.89 -19.92
C GLN A 230 -5.80 -12.90 -18.93
N LYS A 231 -5.66 -11.83 -18.14
CA LYS A 231 -4.71 -11.78 -17.03
C LYS A 231 -5.32 -12.37 -15.75
N ARG A 232 -4.51 -13.04 -14.94
CA ARG A 232 -4.92 -13.91 -13.82
C ARG A 232 -3.95 -13.71 -12.66
N ASN A 233 -4.15 -12.65 -11.88
CA ASN A 233 -3.17 -12.21 -10.88
C ASN A 233 -3.75 -12.14 -9.45
N VAL A 234 -4.65 -13.07 -9.06
CA VAL A 234 -5.07 -13.16 -7.65
C VAL A 234 -3.94 -13.73 -6.82
N ARG A 235 -3.70 -13.13 -5.66
CA ARG A 235 -2.74 -13.61 -4.66
C ARG A 235 -3.47 -14.29 -3.50
N PRO A 236 -2.91 -15.38 -2.93
CA PRO A 236 -3.49 -16.00 -1.74
C PRO A 236 -3.53 -15.01 -0.57
N ASP A 237 -4.60 -15.01 0.24
CA ASP A 237 -4.68 -14.15 1.42
C ASP A 237 -3.57 -14.51 2.44
N PRO A 238 -2.81 -13.53 2.99
CA PRO A 238 -1.88 -13.78 4.09
C PRO A 238 -2.61 -14.41 5.27
N VAL A 239 -1.92 -15.22 6.08
CA VAL A 239 -2.54 -15.78 7.31
C VAL A 239 -2.81 -14.63 8.29
N ASP A 240 -4.09 -14.41 8.63
CA ASP A 240 -4.51 -13.47 9.68
C ASP A 240 -5.36 -14.23 10.71
N LEU A 241 -4.88 -14.28 11.96
CA LEU A 241 -5.55 -14.99 13.05
C LEU A 241 -6.86 -14.31 13.50
N ARG A 242 -7.15 -13.10 13.01
CA ARG A 242 -8.39 -12.36 13.27
C ARG A 242 -9.51 -12.73 12.30
N ASP A 243 -9.21 -13.43 11.20
CA ASP A 243 -10.23 -13.95 10.29
C ASP A 243 -11.21 -14.83 11.08
N TRP A 244 -12.50 -14.50 11.02
CA TRP A 244 -13.51 -15.31 11.70
C TRP A 244 -13.78 -16.59 10.90
N PRO A 245 -13.58 -17.78 11.50
CA PRO A 245 -13.92 -19.02 10.81
C PRO A 245 -15.43 -19.17 10.72
N TYR A 246 -15.91 -19.57 9.54
CA TYR A 246 -17.31 -19.91 9.35
C TYR A 246 -17.67 -21.14 10.20
N ARG A 247 -18.83 -21.07 10.86
CA ARG A 247 -19.40 -22.18 11.62
C ARG A 247 -20.79 -22.48 11.05
N PRO A 248 -20.96 -23.61 10.36
CA PRO A 248 -22.19 -23.92 9.64
C PRO A 248 -23.39 -24.09 10.58
N ASN A 249 -24.58 -23.66 10.13
CA ASN A 249 -25.82 -23.98 10.81
C ASN A 249 -26.21 -25.45 10.52
N ILE A 250 -26.72 -26.15 11.54
CA ILE A 250 -27.20 -27.54 11.43
C ILE A 250 -28.72 -27.63 11.20
N ALA A 251 -29.41 -26.49 11.03
CA ALA A 251 -30.87 -26.46 10.91
C ALA A 251 -31.42 -27.06 9.61
N ILE A 252 -30.65 -27.05 8.51
CA ILE A 252 -31.10 -27.48 7.19
C ILE A 252 -30.03 -28.37 6.54
N ALA A 253 -30.40 -29.60 6.19
CA ALA A 253 -29.54 -30.47 5.39
C ALA A 253 -29.45 -29.95 3.94
N PRO A 254 -28.26 -29.86 3.34
CA PRO A 254 -28.09 -29.57 1.91
C PRO A 254 -28.68 -30.69 1.04
N ASP A 255 -29.17 -30.34 -0.15
CA ASP A 255 -29.62 -31.33 -1.14
C ASP A 255 -28.40 -32.01 -1.82
N ASP A 256 -28.60 -33.07 -2.62
CA ASP A 256 -27.49 -33.73 -3.34
C ASP A 256 -26.87 -32.88 -4.47
N ALA A 257 -27.61 -31.86 -4.92
CA ALA A 257 -27.18 -30.91 -5.93
C ALA A 257 -27.92 -29.58 -5.74
N MET A 258 -27.24 -28.49 -6.03
CA MET A 258 -27.79 -27.13 -5.93
C MET A 258 -27.34 -26.32 -7.14
N PHE A 259 -28.29 -25.72 -7.84
CA PHE A 259 -28.02 -24.74 -8.88
C PHE A 259 -29.23 -23.82 -9.06
N ALA A 260 -29.00 -22.54 -9.36
CA ALA A 260 -30.07 -21.59 -9.60
C ALA A 260 -30.81 -21.92 -10.91
N THR A 261 -32.15 -21.93 -10.88
CA THR A 261 -32.98 -22.15 -12.08
C THR A 261 -32.79 -21.05 -13.13
N TYR A 262 -32.47 -19.83 -12.68
CA TYR A 262 -32.19 -18.67 -13.53
C TYR A 262 -30.84 -18.06 -13.11
N PRO A 263 -29.73 -18.65 -13.56
CA PRO A 263 -28.42 -18.15 -13.19
C PRO A 263 -28.19 -16.77 -13.78
N ARG A 264 -27.43 -15.94 -13.05
CA ARG A 264 -27.13 -14.57 -13.45
C ARG A 264 -26.24 -14.56 -14.70
N PRO A 265 -26.36 -13.54 -15.58
CA PRO A 265 -25.44 -13.38 -16.70
C PRO A 265 -23.98 -13.33 -16.23
N THR A 266 -23.08 -13.96 -16.99
CA THR A 266 -21.66 -13.91 -16.68
C THR A 266 -21.07 -12.55 -17.02
N LYS A 267 -20.33 -11.99 -16.05
CA LYS A 267 -19.56 -10.76 -16.24
C LYS A 267 -18.30 -10.99 -17.06
N GLN A 268 -17.71 -9.90 -17.53
CA GLN A 268 -16.52 -9.92 -18.37
C GLN A 268 -15.51 -8.90 -17.85
N GLN A 269 -14.39 -9.39 -17.32
CA GLN A 269 -13.28 -8.55 -16.82
C GLN A 269 -12.30 -8.12 -17.93
N ASP A 270 -12.49 -8.63 -19.15
CA ASP A 270 -11.60 -8.45 -20.30
C ASP A 270 -10.13 -8.79 -19.99
N THR A 271 -9.20 -7.91 -20.36
CA THR A 271 -7.75 -8.09 -20.20
C THR A 271 -7.21 -7.49 -18.90
N THR A 272 -8.09 -7.15 -17.96
CA THR A 272 -7.74 -6.55 -16.67
C THR A 272 -7.42 -7.62 -15.62
N ASN A 273 -6.73 -7.23 -14.54
CA ASN A 273 -6.52 -8.11 -13.39
C ASN A 273 -7.67 -8.06 -12.36
N ALA A 274 -8.83 -7.49 -12.72
CA ALA A 274 -9.94 -7.19 -11.81
C ALA A 274 -10.79 -8.39 -11.34
N CYS A 275 -10.31 -9.63 -11.54
CA CYS A 275 -11.05 -10.85 -11.23
C CYS A 275 -11.64 -10.90 -9.81
N THR A 276 -10.95 -10.40 -8.79
CA THR A 276 -11.45 -10.30 -7.41
C THR A 276 -12.72 -9.45 -7.33
N GLY A 277 -12.69 -8.23 -7.85
CA GLY A 277 -13.84 -7.33 -7.87
C GLY A 277 -15.02 -7.88 -8.69
N PHE A 278 -14.74 -8.50 -9.83
CA PHE A 278 -15.78 -9.10 -10.68
C PHE A 278 -16.43 -10.34 -10.05
N ALA A 279 -15.64 -11.22 -9.42
CA ALA A 279 -16.16 -12.36 -8.69
C ALA A 279 -16.99 -11.93 -7.48
N LEU A 280 -16.52 -10.93 -6.72
CA LEU A 280 -17.28 -10.39 -5.60
C LEU A 280 -18.58 -9.72 -6.06
N ALA A 281 -18.57 -8.99 -7.19
CA ALA A 281 -19.77 -8.41 -7.78
C ALA A 281 -20.82 -9.48 -8.12
N VAL A 282 -20.42 -10.63 -8.67
CA VAL A 282 -21.33 -11.77 -8.90
C VAL A 282 -21.91 -12.27 -7.57
N VAL A 283 -21.07 -12.48 -6.55
CA VAL A 283 -21.53 -12.94 -5.23
C VAL A 283 -22.55 -11.97 -4.64
N ILE A 284 -22.30 -10.66 -4.68
CA ILE A 284 -23.25 -9.64 -4.19
C ILE A 284 -24.59 -9.72 -4.93
N GLU A 285 -24.60 -9.89 -6.25
CA GLU A 285 -25.84 -10.04 -7.02
C GLU A 285 -26.66 -11.28 -6.61
N TYR A 286 -26.00 -12.42 -6.34
CA TYR A 286 -26.68 -13.60 -5.80
C TYR A 286 -27.24 -13.35 -4.41
N LEU A 287 -26.51 -12.64 -3.54
CA LEU A 287 -27.01 -12.29 -2.22
C LEU A 287 -28.21 -11.34 -2.27
N LEU A 288 -28.21 -10.37 -3.20
CA LEU A 288 -29.34 -9.46 -3.41
C LEU A 288 -30.59 -10.23 -3.83
N ASP A 289 -30.45 -11.13 -4.79
CA ASP A 289 -31.53 -12.00 -5.26
C ASP A 289 -32.07 -12.90 -4.13
N ARG A 290 -31.15 -13.59 -3.42
CA ARG A 290 -31.48 -14.44 -2.27
C ARG A 290 -32.18 -13.66 -1.15
N GLY A 291 -31.73 -12.43 -0.91
CA GLY A 291 -32.30 -11.49 0.04
C GLY A 291 -33.60 -10.81 -0.43
N ARG A 292 -34.09 -11.13 -1.64
CA ARG A 292 -35.26 -10.51 -2.29
C ARG A 292 -35.17 -8.98 -2.37
N ARG A 293 -33.95 -8.46 -2.58
CA ARG A 293 -33.68 -7.04 -2.80
C ARG A 293 -33.63 -6.75 -4.30
N PRO A 294 -33.86 -5.50 -4.74
CA PRO A 294 -33.63 -5.12 -6.13
C PRO A 294 -32.21 -5.52 -6.58
N VAL A 295 -32.12 -6.30 -7.65
CA VAL A 295 -30.85 -6.84 -8.16
C VAL A 295 -30.37 -6.01 -9.33
N GLU A 296 -29.59 -4.99 -9.02
CA GLU A 296 -28.88 -4.18 -10.01
C GLU A 296 -27.51 -4.78 -10.31
N PRO A 297 -27.01 -4.70 -11.55
CA PRO A 297 -25.66 -5.15 -11.86
C PRO A 297 -24.64 -4.37 -11.04
N ILE A 298 -23.72 -5.07 -10.37
CA ILE A 298 -22.70 -4.46 -9.51
C ILE A 298 -21.40 -4.20 -10.27
N SER A 299 -20.75 -3.06 -10.03
CA SER A 299 -19.47 -2.73 -10.66
C SER A 299 -18.34 -3.62 -10.11
N GLY A 300 -17.78 -4.45 -10.98
CA GLY A 300 -16.56 -5.21 -10.66
C GLY A 300 -15.32 -4.33 -10.58
N TYR A 301 -15.29 -3.23 -11.34
CA TYR A 301 -14.17 -2.27 -11.33
C TYR A 301 -14.11 -1.47 -10.04
N MET A 302 -15.24 -0.97 -9.54
CA MET A 302 -15.30 -0.27 -8.26
C MET A 302 -14.79 -1.16 -7.12
N LEU A 303 -15.29 -2.41 -7.04
CA LEU A 303 -14.85 -3.36 -6.01
C LEU A 303 -13.36 -3.71 -6.13
N TYR A 304 -12.84 -3.80 -7.35
CA TYR A 304 -11.41 -4.03 -7.59
C TYR A 304 -10.55 -2.84 -7.19
N ASP A 305 -10.95 -1.61 -7.54
CA ASP A 305 -10.24 -0.39 -7.13
C ASP A 305 -10.21 -0.29 -5.60
N MET A 306 -11.35 -0.51 -4.93
CA MET A 306 -11.39 -0.55 -3.47
C MET A 306 -10.55 -1.70 -2.90
N ALA A 307 -10.52 -2.87 -3.55
CA ALA A 307 -9.69 -3.99 -3.11
C ALA A 307 -8.21 -3.60 -3.03
N ARG A 308 -7.72 -2.91 -4.07
CA ARG A 308 -6.32 -2.46 -4.15
C ARG A 308 -5.97 -1.45 -3.04
N ARG A 309 -6.93 -0.65 -2.57
CA ARG A 309 -6.71 0.31 -1.46
C ARG A 309 -6.47 -0.34 -0.11
N TYR A 310 -6.98 -1.54 0.10
CA TYR A 310 -6.93 -2.25 1.40
C TYR A 310 -6.15 -3.55 1.35
N ASP A 311 -5.47 -3.81 0.23
CA ASP A 311 -4.64 -4.98 0.11
C ASP A 311 -3.37 -4.83 0.95
N GLU A 312 -2.84 -5.95 1.42
CA GLU A 312 -1.71 -5.99 2.36
C GLU A 312 -0.34 -6.06 1.65
N TRP A 313 -0.32 -5.85 0.32
CA TRP A 313 0.88 -5.99 -0.51
C TRP A 313 1.45 -4.62 -0.90
N GLU A 314 2.72 -4.39 -0.56
CA GLU A 314 3.50 -3.23 -1.03
C GLU A 314 4.00 -3.47 -2.46
N ASP A 315 3.17 -3.22 -3.48
CA ASP A 315 3.62 -3.19 -4.88
C ASP A 315 3.58 -1.74 -5.41
N ASP A 316 4.50 -1.39 -6.33
CA ASP A 316 4.48 -0.12 -7.07
C ASP A 316 3.09 0.15 -7.70
N ASP A 317 2.45 1.20 -7.21
CA ASP A 317 0.99 1.40 -7.24
C ASP A 317 0.38 1.74 -8.60
N ASP A 318 1.21 2.02 -9.60
CA ASP A 318 0.76 2.24 -10.98
C ASP A 318 0.70 0.94 -11.79
N SER A 319 1.16 -0.18 -11.24
CA SER A 319 1.08 -1.47 -11.90
C SER A 319 -0.22 -2.20 -11.56
N ASP A 320 -0.98 -2.60 -12.57
CA ASP A 320 -2.15 -3.46 -12.42
C ASP A 320 -1.69 -4.87 -12.01
N SER A 321 -1.39 -5.06 -10.72
CA SER A 321 -0.74 -6.27 -10.17
C SER A 321 -1.71 -7.33 -9.63
N GLY A 322 -3.02 -7.02 -9.60
CA GLY A 322 -4.06 -7.87 -9.02
C GLY A 322 -4.47 -7.44 -7.61
N SER A 323 -5.28 -8.26 -6.93
CA SER A 323 -5.57 -8.09 -5.51
C SER A 323 -5.97 -9.41 -4.83
N SER A 324 -6.12 -9.39 -3.50
CA SER A 324 -6.55 -10.50 -2.66
C SER A 324 -8.08 -10.51 -2.44
N LEU A 325 -8.60 -11.66 -1.98
CA LEU A 325 -10.04 -11.75 -1.68
C LEU A 325 -10.37 -10.93 -0.43
N ARG A 326 -9.50 -11.00 0.59
CA ARG A 326 -9.63 -10.19 1.81
C ARG A 326 -9.57 -8.69 1.49
N GLY A 327 -8.69 -8.24 0.61
CA GLY A 327 -8.62 -6.84 0.17
C GLY A 327 -9.96 -6.35 -0.38
N ALA A 328 -10.58 -7.15 -1.27
CA ALA A 328 -11.91 -6.83 -1.82
C ALA A 328 -13.02 -6.81 -0.76
N LEU A 329 -12.98 -7.73 0.21
CA LEU A 329 -13.94 -7.74 1.32
C LEU A 329 -13.76 -6.54 2.27
N LYS A 330 -12.52 -6.12 2.55
CA LYS A 330 -12.23 -4.89 3.29
C LYS A 330 -12.75 -3.67 2.53
N GLY A 331 -12.50 -3.59 1.22
CA GLY A 331 -13.04 -2.54 0.36
C GLY A 331 -14.56 -2.46 0.42
N TRP A 332 -15.25 -3.60 0.29
CA TRP A 332 -16.71 -3.65 0.41
C TRP A 332 -17.20 -3.27 1.81
N SER A 333 -16.51 -3.70 2.87
CA SER A 333 -16.82 -3.34 4.27
C SER A 333 -16.71 -1.83 4.52
N ARG A 334 -15.73 -1.17 3.90
CA ARG A 334 -15.43 0.25 4.09
C ARG A 334 -16.24 1.18 3.19
N HIS A 335 -16.74 0.71 2.04
CA HIS A 335 -17.38 1.59 1.06
C HIS A 335 -18.78 1.14 0.59
N GLY A 336 -19.17 -0.11 0.81
CA GLY A 336 -20.33 -0.68 0.16
C GLY A 336 -20.06 -1.05 -1.31
N ALA A 337 -21.11 -1.24 -2.10
CA ALA A 337 -21.01 -1.72 -3.49
C ALA A 337 -21.89 -0.91 -4.44
N SER A 338 -21.25 -0.28 -5.43
CA SER A 338 -21.92 0.56 -6.43
C SER A 338 -22.50 -0.25 -7.59
N CYS A 339 -23.58 0.27 -8.17
CA CYS A 339 -24.10 -0.16 -9.46
C CYS A 339 -23.04 -0.04 -10.58
N ALA A 340 -23.12 -0.94 -11.56
CA ALA A 340 -22.19 -1.04 -12.68
C ALA A 340 -22.25 0.16 -13.62
N TYR A 341 -23.45 0.70 -13.88
CA TYR A 341 -23.63 1.87 -14.77
C TYR A 341 -23.03 3.17 -14.20
N LEU A 342 -22.75 3.19 -12.88
CA LEU A 342 -22.07 4.32 -12.25
C LEU A 342 -20.54 4.19 -12.35
N TRP A 343 -20.00 3.01 -12.66
CA TRP A 343 -18.56 2.77 -12.78
C TRP A 343 -18.28 1.60 -13.75
N GLU A 344 -18.21 1.92 -15.04
CA GLU A 344 -18.18 0.95 -16.14
C GLU A 344 -16.76 0.52 -16.56
N GLU A 345 -15.73 1.29 -16.21
CA GLU A 345 -14.34 1.08 -16.65
C GLU A 345 -13.35 1.04 -15.48
N MET A 346 -12.08 0.68 -15.75
CA MET A 346 -11.00 0.69 -14.76
C MET A 346 -10.75 2.09 -14.15
N THR A 347 -11.00 3.15 -14.92
CA THR A 347 -10.80 4.53 -14.45
C THR A 347 -11.95 4.92 -13.53
N MET A 348 -11.63 5.47 -12.36
CA MET A 348 -12.64 5.99 -11.43
C MET A 348 -13.44 7.14 -12.09
N PRO A 349 -14.79 7.10 -12.04
CA PRO A 349 -15.65 8.15 -12.54
C PRO A 349 -15.42 9.48 -11.83
N ALA A 350 -15.67 10.58 -12.54
CA ALA A 350 -15.65 11.93 -11.98
C ALA A 350 -16.72 12.08 -10.88
N ALA A 351 -16.40 12.88 -9.85
CA ALA A 351 -17.36 13.21 -8.82
C ALA A 351 -18.51 14.08 -9.38
N THR A 352 -19.71 13.92 -8.84
CA THR A 352 -20.91 14.66 -9.25
C THR A 352 -21.70 15.15 -8.04
N ASN A 353 -22.48 16.22 -8.20
CA ASN A 353 -23.40 16.74 -7.17
C ASN A 353 -24.81 16.12 -7.24
N GLU A 354 -25.05 15.21 -8.18
CA GLU A 354 -26.29 14.44 -8.29
C GLU A 354 -26.16 13.12 -7.53
N ALA A 355 -26.89 13.00 -6.42
CA ALA A 355 -26.78 11.84 -5.53
C ALA A 355 -27.04 10.49 -6.22
N ASP A 356 -27.97 10.43 -7.17
CA ASP A 356 -28.32 9.21 -7.90
C ASP A 356 -27.30 8.85 -9.01
N SER A 357 -26.39 9.78 -9.33
CA SER A 357 -25.34 9.63 -10.34
C SER A 357 -23.96 9.45 -9.72
N ASP A 358 -23.82 9.47 -8.39
CA ASP A 358 -22.55 9.30 -7.69
C ASP A 358 -22.39 7.87 -7.14
N TRP A 359 -21.38 7.16 -7.63
CA TRP A 359 -21.04 5.81 -7.16
C TRP A 359 -20.76 5.77 -5.65
N TRP A 360 -20.23 6.85 -5.06
CA TRP A 360 -19.86 6.90 -3.64
C TRP A 360 -21.08 6.92 -2.72
N LEU A 361 -22.12 7.64 -3.13
CA LEU A 361 -23.39 7.68 -2.41
C LEU A 361 -24.28 6.48 -2.73
N ASP A 362 -24.20 5.92 -3.95
CA ASP A 362 -24.90 4.68 -4.28
C ASP A 362 -24.32 3.47 -3.53
N ALA A 363 -23.00 3.40 -3.34
CA ALA A 363 -22.34 2.22 -2.77
C ALA A 363 -22.85 1.84 -1.37
N VAL A 364 -23.17 2.83 -0.52
CA VAL A 364 -23.69 2.58 0.83
C VAL A 364 -25.07 1.93 0.83
N LYS A 365 -25.82 1.93 -0.28
CA LYS A 365 -27.10 1.22 -0.39
C LYS A 365 -26.94 -0.31 -0.39
N ARG A 366 -25.71 -0.83 -0.48
CA ARG A 366 -25.40 -2.28 -0.52
C ARG A 366 -24.25 -2.61 0.43
N PRO A 367 -24.42 -2.44 1.76
CA PRO A 367 -23.35 -2.64 2.72
C PRO A 367 -23.03 -4.13 2.93
N LEU A 368 -21.79 -4.43 3.29
CA LEU A 368 -21.39 -5.75 3.80
C LEU A 368 -21.93 -5.93 5.22
N GLY A 369 -22.46 -7.11 5.53
CA GLY A 369 -22.97 -7.45 6.86
C GLY A 369 -21.95 -8.23 7.68
N ALA A 370 -21.55 -9.39 7.16
CA ALA A 370 -20.54 -10.24 7.77
C ALA A 370 -19.79 -11.03 6.69
N TYR A 371 -18.55 -11.40 6.99
CA TYR A 371 -17.74 -12.26 6.14
C TYR A 371 -16.93 -13.22 7.01
N TYR A 372 -16.89 -14.49 6.61
CA TYR A 372 -16.25 -15.56 7.35
C TYR A 372 -15.40 -16.41 6.40
N ARG A 373 -14.22 -16.82 6.87
CA ARG A 373 -13.33 -17.69 6.11
C ARG A 373 -13.81 -19.13 6.24
N ILE A 374 -13.89 -19.84 5.13
CA ILE A 374 -14.11 -21.29 5.10
C ILE A 374 -12.77 -21.93 4.78
N SER A 375 -12.39 -22.97 5.51
CA SER A 375 -11.22 -23.79 5.13
C SER A 375 -11.51 -24.45 3.78
N PRO A 376 -10.67 -24.27 2.75
CA PRO A 376 -10.88 -24.90 1.44
C PRO A 376 -10.95 -26.43 1.50
N GLU A 377 -10.34 -27.05 2.50
CA GLU A 377 -10.38 -28.50 2.71
C GLU A 377 -11.76 -28.99 3.23
N CYS A 378 -12.57 -28.09 3.79
CA CYS A 378 -13.84 -28.42 4.41
C CYS A 378 -15.02 -28.29 3.43
N ILE A 379 -15.09 -29.19 2.45
CA ILE A 379 -16.15 -29.22 1.42
C ILE A 379 -17.56 -29.21 2.03
N ARG A 380 -17.76 -29.93 3.14
CA ARG A 380 -19.03 -29.96 3.87
C ARG A 380 -19.51 -28.56 4.24
N ASP A 381 -18.63 -27.72 4.77
CA ASP A 381 -19.00 -26.40 5.24
C ASP A 381 -19.31 -25.48 4.06
N MET A 382 -18.64 -25.68 2.91
CA MET A 382 -18.98 -24.99 1.66
C MET A 382 -20.37 -25.38 1.15
N HIS A 383 -20.77 -26.66 1.22
CA HIS A 383 -22.13 -27.07 0.85
C HIS A 383 -23.20 -26.42 1.71
N ILE A 384 -22.96 -26.33 3.02
CA ILE A 384 -23.88 -25.69 3.97
C ILE A 384 -23.94 -24.18 3.72
N ALA A 385 -22.78 -23.52 3.56
CA ALA A 385 -22.72 -22.10 3.23
C ALA A 385 -23.44 -21.78 1.91
N LEU A 386 -23.25 -22.56 0.85
CA LEU A 386 -23.98 -22.39 -0.41
C LEU A 386 -25.48 -22.52 -0.20
N ARG A 387 -25.93 -23.48 0.60
CA ARG A 387 -27.36 -23.65 0.92
C ARG A 387 -27.93 -22.44 1.67
N GLU A 388 -27.16 -21.88 2.59
CA GLU A 388 -27.54 -20.71 3.39
C GLU A 388 -27.60 -19.44 2.53
N VAL A 389 -26.48 -19.05 1.94
CA VAL A 389 -26.32 -17.72 1.32
C VAL A 389 -26.49 -17.70 -0.20
N GLY A 390 -26.37 -18.85 -0.87
CA GLY A 390 -26.55 -18.99 -2.32
C GLY A 390 -25.27 -18.87 -3.16
N ALA A 391 -24.24 -18.19 -2.67
CA ALA A 391 -22.97 -18.06 -3.36
C ALA A 391 -21.78 -17.94 -2.38
N ILE A 392 -20.63 -18.45 -2.79
CA ILE A 392 -19.36 -18.35 -2.07
C ILE A 392 -18.35 -17.60 -2.95
N TYR A 393 -17.56 -16.75 -2.31
CA TYR A 393 -16.46 -16.01 -2.94
C TYR A 393 -15.16 -16.82 -2.81
N ALA A 394 -14.54 -17.20 -3.92
CA ALA A 394 -13.46 -18.18 -3.92
C ALA A 394 -12.34 -17.85 -4.91
N SER A 395 -11.15 -18.40 -4.66
CA SER A 395 -10.00 -18.34 -5.56
C SER A 395 -9.28 -19.68 -5.64
N ALA A 396 -8.65 -19.93 -6.79
CA ALA A 396 -7.84 -21.11 -7.03
C ALA A 396 -6.74 -20.84 -8.07
N PHE A 397 -5.69 -21.65 -8.03
CA PHE A 397 -4.67 -21.67 -9.08
C PHE A 397 -5.26 -22.32 -10.35
N THR A 398 -5.36 -21.54 -11.42
CA THR A 398 -5.89 -22.04 -12.69
C THR A 398 -4.90 -22.96 -13.39
N HIS A 399 -5.41 -23.87 -14.22
CA HIS A 399 -4.65 -24.88 -14.95
C HIS A 399 -5.19 -25.04 -16.38
N PRO A 400 -4.52 -25.81 -17.27
CA PRO A 400 -4.95 -25.97 -18.66
C PRO A 400 -6.36 -26.54 -18.87
N GLY A 401 -7.01 -27.09 -17.85
CA GLY A 401 -8.42 -27.46 -17.89
C GLY A 401 -9.35 -26.27 -18.08
N TRP A 402 -9.02 -25.14 -17.43
CA TRP A 402 -9.76 -23.89 -17.54
C TRP A 402 -9.65 -23.29 -18.94
N ASP A 403 -8.45 -23.32 -19.52
CA ASP A 403 -8.17 -22.77 -20.85
C ASP A 403 -8.93 -23.50 -21.96
N ARG A 404 -9.13 -24.81 -21.79
CA ARG A 404 -9.81 -25.67 -22.78
C ARG A 404 -11.31 -25.44 -22.89
N LEU A 405 -11.90 -24.72 -21.93
CA LEU A 405 -13.32 -24.37 -21.95
C LEU A 405 -13.62 -23.11 -22.76
N HIS A 406 -12.62 -22.42 -23.30
CA HIS A 406 -12.86 -21.33 -24.25
C HIS A 406 -13.37 -21.85 -25.58
N SER A 407 -14.47 -21.26 -26.03
CA SER A 407 -15.04 -21.48 -27.37
C SER A 407 -14.99 -20.20 -28.19
N GLU A 408 -15.13 -20.33 -29.51
CA GLU A 408 -15.12 -19.20 -30.45
C GLU A 408 -16.43 -18.37 -30.41
N SER A 409 -17.47 -18.88 -29.77
CA SER A 409 -18.81 -18.29 -29.75
C SER A 409 -19.39 -18.23 -28.34
N THR A 410 -20.14 -17.18 -28.02
CA THR A 410 -20.84 -17.09 -26.73
C THR A 410 -22.00 -18.09 -26.66
N ALA A 411 -22.14 -18.74 -25.50
CA ALA A 411 -23.31 -19.58 -25.19
C ALA A 411 -24.22 -18.86 -24.19
N PRO A 412 -25.53 -19.12 -24.20
CA PRO A 412 -26.42 -18.63 -23.13
C PRO A 412 -26.10 -19.34 -21.80
N PRO A 413 -26.43 -18.71 -20.65
CA PRO A 413 -26.32 -19.36 -19.35
C PRO A 413 -27.06 -20.72 -19.31
N PRO A 414 -26.56 -21.70 -18.54
CA PRO A 414 -27.17 -23.02 -18.46
C PRO A 414 -28.53 -22.94 -17.76
N THR A 415 -29.49 -23.73 -18.23
CA THR A 415 -30.82 -23.84 -17.58
C THR A 415 -30.94 -25.06 -16.66
N SER A 416 -29.91 -25.91 -16.65
CA SER A 416 -29.84 -27.10 -15.81
C SER A 416 -28.39 -27.53 -15.61
N ILE A 417 -28.13 -28.24 -14.52
CA ILE A 417 -26.81 -28.77 -14.17
C ILE A 417 -26.22 -29.65 -15.29
N ALA A 418 -27.06 -30.43 -15.99
CA ALA A 418 -26.63 -31.34 -17.05
C ALA A 418 -25.99 -30.62 -18.27
N GLN A 419 -26.18 -29.31 -18.40
CA GLN A 419 -25.58 -28.51 -19.49
C GLN A 419 -24.20 -27.97 -19.13
N ILE A 420 -23.78 -28.10 -17.87
CA ILE A 420 -22.57 -27.45 -17.36
C ILE A 420 -21.37 -28.40 -17.59
N PRO A 421 -20.38 -28.01 -18.40
CA PRO A 421 -19.24 -28.87 -18.69
C PRO A 421 -18.31 -28.99 -17.46
N PRO A 422 -17.67 -30.14 -17.23
CA PRO A 422 -16.64 -30.25 -16.22
C PRO A 422 -15.35 -29.54 -16.66
N ILE A 423 -14.65 -28.94 -15.71
CA ILE A 423 -13.26 -28.54 -15.86
C ILE A 423 -12.41 -29.80 -15.77
N GLU A 424 -11.63 -30.10 -16.79
CA GLU A 424 -10.75 -31.25 -16.76
C GLU A 424 -9.62 -31.04 -15.73
N PRO A 425 -9.50 -31.90 -14.69
CA PRO A 425 -8.56 -31.70 -13.61
C PRO A 425 -7.11 -31.67 -14.10
N ALA A 426 -6.34 -30.69 -13.60
CA ALA A 426 -4.89 -30.65 -13.76
C ALA A 426 -4.27 -29.85 -12.62
N LYS A 427 -2.94 -29.88 -12.51
CA LYS A 427 -2.24 -29.11 -11.49
C LYS A 427 -2.21 -27.61 -11.85
N GLY A 428 -2.63 -26.78 -10.90
CA GLY A 428 -2.60 -25.33 -10.95
C GLY A 428 -1.18 -24.78 -11.03
N ASN A 429 -1.04 -23.59 -11.63
CA ASN A 429 0.21 -22.83 -11.60
C ASN A 429 0.07 -21.68 -10.60
N GLN A 430 1.05 -21.55 -9.70
CA GLN A 430 1.12 -20.51 -8.67
C GLN A 430 1.12 -19.10 -9.26
N ASP A 431 1.62 -18.94 -10.49
CA ASP A 431 1.64 -17.65 -11.19
C ASP A 431 0.31 -17.30 -11.88
N GLN A 432 -0.75 -18.11 -11.73
CA GLN A 432 -2.07 -17.66 -12.16
C GLN A 432 -3.22 -18.13 -11.28
N GLY A 433 -3.26 -17.51 -10.10
CA GLY A 433 -4.43 -17.44 -9.26
C GLY A 433 -5.57 -16.65 -9.92
N HIS A 434 -6.79 -17.13 -9.73
CA HIS A 434 -8.00 -16.52 -10.29
C HIS A 434 -9.14 -16.56 -9.28
N ALA A 435 -9.92 -15.49 -9.21
CA ALA A 435 -11.08 -15.37 -8.35
C ALA A 435 -12.36 -15.60 -9.15
N PHE A 436 -13.32 -16.29 -8.54
CA PHE A 436 -14.60 -16.62 -9.15
C PHE A 436 -15.68 -16.81 -8.06
N ALA A 437 -16.93 -16.90 -8.50
CA ALA A 437 -18.04 -17.23 -7.61
C ALA A 437 -18.34 -18.74 -7.71
N ILE A 438 -18.53 -19.40 -6.57
CA ILE A 438 -19.16 -20.72 -6.52
C ILE A 438 -20.64 -20.49 -6.24
N VAL A 439 -21.51 -20.96 -7.13
CA VAL A 439 -22.95 -20.63 -7.13
C VAL A 439 -23.84 -21.87 -7.01
N GLY A 440 -23.23 -23.01 -6.71
CA GLY A 440 -23.90 -24.30 -6.64
C GLY A 440 -22.93 -25.45 -6.54
N TYR A 441 -23.46 -26.66 -6.56
CA TYR A 441 -22.70 -27.90 -6.53
C TYR A 441 -23.51 -29.06 -7.12
N THR A 442 -22.79 -30.10 -7.49
CA THR A 442 -23.30 -31.40 -7.93
C THR A 442 -22.68 -32.50 -7.06
N ARG A 443 -23.00 -33.76 -7.32
CA ARG A 443 -22.29 -34.88 -6.69
C ARG A 443 -20.81 -34.97 -7.11
N ASP A 444 -20.43 -34.34 -8.22
CA ASP A 444 -19.09 -34.44 -8.81
C ASP A 444 -18.20 -33.22 -8.47
N GLY A 445 -18.79 -32.06 -8.17
CA GLY A 445 -18.02 -30.86 -7.89
C GLY A 445 -18.83 -29.59 -7.68
N PHE A 446 -18.13 -28.47 -7.54
CA PHE A 446 -18.71 -27.14 -7.40
C PHE A 446 -19.07 -26.54 -8.75
N VAL A 447 -20.20 -25.82 -8.82
CA VAL A 447 -20.57 -25.04 -10.00
C VAL A 447 -19.93 -23.66 -9.90
N VAL A 448 -18.96 -23.42 -10.77
CA VAL A 448 -18.22 -22.16 -10.86
C VAL A 448 -18.89 -21.24 -11.88
N GLN A 449 -19.08 -19.98 -11.48
CA GLN A 449 -19.39 -18.88 -12.39
C GLN A 449 -18.17 -17.96 -12.50
N ASN A 450 -17.61 -17.89 -13.71
CA ASN A 450 -16.39 -17.15 -14.01
C ASN A 450 -16.71 -15.72 -14.48
N SER A 451 -15.68 -14.90 -14.69
CA SER A 451 -15.71 -13.51 -15.17
C SER A 451 -15.06 -13.32 -16.54
N TRP A 452 -14.99 -14.37 -17.36
CA TRP A 452 -14.39 -14.36 -18.71
C TRP A 452 -15.42 -14.31 -19.85
N GLY A 453 -16.64 -13.83 -19.57
CA GLY A 453 -17.72 -13.74 -20.55
C GLY A 453 -18.37 -15.08 -20.92
N GLY A 454 -19.41 -15.01 -21.74
CA GLY A 454 -20.25 -16.17 -22.12
C GLY A 454 -19.59 -17.19 -23.07
N ALA A 455 -18.37 -16.91 -23.56
CA ALA A 455 -17.63 -17.81 -24.44
C ALA A 455 -16.81 -18.87 -23.68
N TRP A 456 -16.69 -18.74 -22.36
CA TRP A 456 -16.04 -19.72 -21.50
C TRP A 456 -17.07 -20.69 -20.89
N GLY A 457 -16.79 -22.00 -20.97
CA GLY A 457 -17.69 -23.03 -20.44
C GLY A 457 -19.07 -22.98 -21.11
N ARG A 458 -20.14 -23.24 -20.34
CA ARG A 458 -21.52 -23.02 -20.79
C ARG A 458 -21.99 -21.66 -20.31
N GLY A 459 -21.88 -20.64 -21.16
CA GLY A 459 -22.35 -19.29 -20.83
C GLY A 459 -21.65 -18.66 -19.62
N GLY A 460 -20.40 -19.06 -19.36
CA GLY A 460 -19.58 -18.64 -18.23
C GLY A 460 -19.56 -19.59 -17.04
N PHE A 461 -20.14 -20.79 -17.17
CA PHE A 461 -20.27 -21.78 -16.10
C PHE A 461 -19.53 -23.07 -16.41
N ALA A 462 -18.95 -23.67 -15.37
CA ALA A 462 -18.32 -25.00 -15.44
C ALA A 462 -18.39 -25.72 -14.08
N VAL A 463 -18.20 -27.04 -14.07
CA VAL A 463 -18.10 -27.83 -12.83
C VAL A 463 -16.63 -28.05 -12.49
N LEU A 464 -16.19 -27.52 -11.33
CA LEU A 464 -14.87 -27.80 -10.75
C LEU A 464 -14.98 -29.01 -9.84
N SER A 465 -14.34 -30.12 -10.19
CA SER A 465 -14.43 -31.34 -9.38
C SER A 465 -13.89 -31.14 -7.96
N TYR A 466 -14.41 -31.90 -6.98
CA TYR A 466 -13.92 -31.79 -5.60
C TYR A 466 -12.43 -32.07 -5.45
N ALA A 467 -11.90 -33.04 -6.22
CA ALA A 467 -10.47 -33.36 -6.21
C ALA A 467 -9.63 -32.20 -6.77
N ASP A 468 -10.12 -31.55 -7.82
CA ASP A 468 -9.47 -30.38 -8.43
C ASP A 468 -9.47 -29.18 -7.47
N TRP A 469 -10.60 -28.92 -6.80
CA TRP A 469 -10.69 -27.90 -5.75
C TRP A 469 -9.70 -28.15 -4.61
N LEU A 470 -9.64 -29.36 -4.06
CA LEU A 470 -8.74 -29.69 -2.95
C LEU A 470 -7.26 -29.55 -3.30
N GLU A 471 -6.89 -29.77 -4.57
CA GLU A 471 -5.50 -29.62 -5.04
C GLU A 471 -5.12 -28.15 -5.30
N ASN A 472 -6.07 -27.34 -5.77
CA ASN A 472 -5.76 -26.03 -6.38
C ASN A 472 -6.36 -24.81 -5.67
N ALA A 473 -7.25 -25.00 -4.68
CA ALA A 473 -7.89 -23.88 -3.98
C ALA A 473 -6.88 -23.01 -3.21
N MET A 474 -7.17 -21.72 -3.16
CA MET A 474 -6.40 -20.73 -2.42
C MET A 474 -7.23 -20.23 -1.23
N ASP A 475 -8.29 -19.46 -1.50
CA ASP A 475 -9.13 -18.84 -0.49
C ASP A 475 -10.61 -19.10 -0.74
N CYS A 476 -11.37 -19.14 0.34
CA CYS A 476 -12.80 -19.39 0.32
C CYS A 476 -13.48 -18.59 1.43
N TRP A 477 -14.44 -17.76 1.03
CA TRP A 477 -15.15 -16.84 1.91
C TRP A 477 -16.66 -16.94 1.71
N VAL A 478 -17.38 -17.02 2.82
CA VAL A 478 -18.83 -16.83 2.84
C VAL A 478 -19.14 -15.45 3.38
N VAL A 479 -20.09 -14.78 2.73
CA VAL A 479 -20.42 -13.38 2.96
C VAL A 479 -21.93 -13.20 3.08
N GLN A 480 -22.33 -12.15 3.80
CA GLN A 480 -23.73 -11.79 4.00
C GLN A 480 -23.92 -10.30 3.77
N LEU A 481 -25.06 -9.91 3.18
CA LEU A 481 -25.46 -8.51 3.04
C LEU A 481 -25.77 -7.88 4.38
N GLY A 482 -25.31 -6.65 4.57
CA GLY A 482 -25.71 -5.79 5.66
C GLY A 482 -27.15 -5.31 5.50
N VAL A 483 -27.74 -4.82 6.59
CA VAL A 483 -29.07 -4.21 6.56
C VAL A 483 -28.93 -2.75 6.13
N VAL A 484 -29.68 -2.36 5.09
CA VAL A 484 -29.82 -0.96 4.71
C VAL A 484 -30.75 -0.31 5.71
N THR A 485 -30.19 0.56 6.55
CA THR A 485 -30.95 1.30 7.56
C THR A 485 -31.42 2.63 7.00
N THR A 486 -32.37 3.27 7.68
CA THR A 486 -32.80 4.64 7.32
C THR A 486 -31.63 5.63 7.25
N ASP A 487 -30.57 5.45 8.04
CA ASP A 487 -29.40 6.33 7.97
C ASP A 487 -28.61 6.14 6.67
N HIS A 488 -28.60 4.93 6.08
CA HIS A 488 -28.02 4.71 4.75
C HIS A 488 -28.80 5.47 3.69
N ASP A 489 -30.14 5.43 3.73
CA ASP A 489 -31.00 6.16 2.79
C ASP A 489 -30.79 7.68 2.91
N LEU A 490 -30.68 8.18 4.14
CA LEU A 490 -30.43 9.60 4.40
C LEU A 490 -29.06 10.06 3.91
N VAL A 491 -28.00 9.26 4.12
CA VAL A 491 -26.66 9.59 3.64
C VAL A 491 -26.59 9.49 2.11
N ALA A 492 -27.15 8.43 1.52
CA ALA A 492 -27.15 8.25 0.08
C ALA A 492 -27.92 9.34 -0.67
N GLY A 493 -28.96 9.92 -0.06
CA GLY A 493 -29.72 11.03 -0.63
C GLY A 493 -29.16 12.44 -0.31
N ALA A 494 -28.08 12.53 0.48
CA ALA A 494 -27.54 13.81 0.92
C ALA A 494 -26.59 14.40 -0.13
N THR A 495 -26.99 15.51 -0.77
CA THR A 495 -26.15 16.24 -1.72
C THR A 495 -25.10 17.14 -1.05
N THR A 496 -25.13 17.27 0.28
CA THR A 496 -24.15 17.96 1.14
C THR A 496 -24.39 17.55 2.60
N LEU A 497 -23.58 18.06 3.56
CA LEU A 497 -23.69 17.74 4.98
C LEU A 497 -25.12 17.92 5.50
N ARG A 498 -25.67 16.89 6.15
CA ARG A 498 -27.02 16.94 6.70
C ARG A 498 -27.08 17.86 7.92
N VAL A 499 -28.28 18.38 8.16
CA VAL A 499 -28.59 19.18 9.34
C VAL A 499 -29.85 18.67 10.00
N ASP A 500 -29.91 18.75 11.33
CA ASP A 500 -31.14 18.50 12.06
C ASP A 500 -32.15 19.62 11.77
N GLY A 501 -33.35 19.24 11.32
CA GLY A 501 -34.37 20.19 10.88
C GLY A 501 -34.91 21.12 11.98
N LYS A 502 -34.74 20.77 13.27
CA LYS A 502 -35.22 21.59 14.40
C LYS A 502 -34.16 22.59 14.88
N THR A 503 -32.93 22.12 15.06
CA THR A 503 -31.83 22.91 15.62
C THR A 503 -31.01 23.63 14.54
N GLY A 504 -31.04 23.12 13.31
CA GLY A 504 -30.20 23.58 12.20
C GLY A 504 -28.72 23.21 12.35
N ARG A 505 -28.36 22.38 13.34
CA ARG A 505 -26.99 21.90 13.56
C ARG A 505 -26.66 20.78 12.58
N ALA A 506 -25.41 20.71 12.15
CA ALA A 506 -24.93 19.60 11.35
C ALA A 506 -25.03 18.29 12.13
N VAL A 507 -25.45 17.24 11.43
CA VAL A 507 -25.53 15.89 11.98
C VAL A 507 -24.77 14.97 11.03
N ILE A 508 -24.09 13.99 11.61
CA ILE A 508 -23.47 12.91 10.86
C ILE A 508 -23.94 11.57 11.42
N SER A 509 -23.83 10.53 10.60
CA SER A 509 -24.10 9.16 11.06
C SER A 509 -23.24 8.77 12.28
N SER A 510 -23.80 7.96 13.16
CA SER A 510 -23.04 7.32 14.26
C SER A 510 -22.26 6.08 13.81
N ASN A 511 -22.62 5.52 12.66
CA ASN A 511 -21.83 4.49 11.99
C ASN A 511 -20.61 5.16 11.30
N PRO A 512 -19.37 4.74 11.62
CA PRO A 512 -18.15 5.35 11.08
C PRO A 512 -18.04 5.33 9.55
N THR A 513 -18.46 4.25 8.89
CA THR A 513 -18.41 4.14 7.42
C THR A 513 -19.33 5.18 6.78
N LEU A 514 -20.57 5.26 7.27
CA LEU A 514 -21.52 6.26 6.76
C LEU A 514 -21.10 7.69 7.09
N ALA A 515 -20.50 7.91 8.27
CA ALA A 515 -19.95 9.21 8.64
C ALA A 515 -18.81 9.62 7.69
N ASP A 516 -17.89 8.72 7.36
CA ASP A 516 -16.81 8.97 6.42
C ASP A 516 -17.36 9.36 5.04
N HIS A 517 -18.38 8.64 4.54
CA HIS A 517 -19.01 9.00 3.27
C HIS A 517 -19.64 10.39 3.29
N GLU A 518 -20.28 10.76 4.41
CA GLU A 518 -20.96 12.02 4.59
C GLU A 518 -20.01 13.22 4.73
N ILE A 519 -18.87 13.04 5.39
CA ILE A 519 -17.86 14.11 5.56
C ILE A 519 -16.86 14.18 4.42
N SER A 520 -16.76 13.14 3.57
CA SER A 520 -15.78 13.06 2.48
C SER A 520 -15.71 14.32 1.62
N PRO A 521 -16.81 15.01 1.27
CA PRO A 521 -16.73 16.23 0.47
C PRO A 521 -15.91 17.35 1.12
N PHE A 522 -15.76 17.35 2.45
CA PHE A 522 -15.04 18.37 3.23
C PHE A 522 -13.61 17.93 3.61
N VAL A 523 -13.18 16.76 3.15
CA VAL A 523 -11.84 16.21 3.42
C VAL A 523 -11.00 16.31 2.15
N ILE A 524 -9.82 16.93 2.26
CA ILE A 524 -8.80 16.91 1.23
C ILE A 524 -7.73 15.92 1.68
N ASN A 525 -7.82 14.69 1.16
CA ASN A 525 -6.87 13.64 1.45
C ASN A 525 -5.63 13.77 0.57
N MET A 526 -4.44 13.79 1.17
CA MET A 526 -3.17 14.03 0.49
C MET A 526 -2.10 13.05 0.95
N GLU A 527 -1.28 12.62 0.00
CA GLU A 527 -0.11 11.78 0.22
C GLU A 527 1.18 12.62 0.24
N ASN A 528 2.34 11.97 0.13
CA ASN A 528 3.65 12.63 0.10
C ASN A 528 3.70 13.73 -0.97
N GLU A 529 4.47 14.78 -0.69
CA GLU A 529 4.54 16.01 -1.50
C GLU A 529 3.21 16.79 -1.68
N GLY A 530 2.14 16.35 -1.01
CA GLY A 530 0.82 16.98 -1.05
C GLY A 530 -0.05 16.60 -2.24
N HIS A 531 0.32 15.58 -3.03
CA HIS A 531 -0.54 15.08 -4.11
C HIS A 531 -1.86 14.56 -3.54
N LEU A 532 -2.95 14.67 -4.30
CA LEU A 532 -4.25 14.18 -3.87
C LEU A 532 -4.23 12.65 -3.76
N SER A 533 -4.57 12.13 -2.59
CA SER A 533 -4.60 10.69 -2.35
C SER A 533 -5.81 10.06 -3.03
N ARG A 534 -5.54 8.99 -3.78
CA ARG A 534 -6.56 8.07 -4.31
C ARG A 534 -6.69 6.81 -3.47
N ARG A 535 -5.98 6.76 -2.33
CA ARG A 535 -5.90 5.59 -1.44
C ARG A 535 -6.58 5.87 -0.11
N GLY A 536 -6.71 4.82 0.68
CA GLY A 536 -7.28 4.93 2.02
C GLY A 536 -8.80 5.06 2.01
N ARG A 537 -9.33 5.60 3.11
CA ARG A 537 -10.74 5.76 3.45
C ARG A 537 -11.44 6.86 2.67
N PHE A 538 -10.71 7.88 2.23
CA PHE A 538 -11.31 9.03 1.53
C PHE A 538 -10.82 9.10 0.10
N ARG A 539 -11.75 9.31 -0.83
CA ARG A 539 -11.41 9.71 -2.20
C ARG A 539 -11.19 11.22 -2.22
N THR A 540 -10.13 11.69 -2.87
CA THR A 540 -10.03 13.10 -3.26
C THR A 540 -9.43 13.20 -4.67
N SER A 541 -10.21 13.77 -5.57
CA SER A 541 -9.81 14.09 -6.94
C SER A 541 -9.95 15.59 -7.21
N PRO A 542 -9.37 16.11 -8.31
CA PRO A 542 -9.61 17.49 -8.72
C PRO A 542 -11.10 17.84 -8.88
N ASP A 543 -11.94 16.88 -9.28
CA ASP A 543 -13.39 17.08 -9.40
C ASP A 543 -14.06 17.23 -8.02
N ASP A 544 -13.59 16.51 -6.99
CA ASP A 544 -14.07 16.70 -5.61
C ASP A 544 -13.72 18.10 -5.10
N LEU A 545 -12.50 18.61 -5.38
CA LEU A 545 -12.12 19.99 -5.04
C LEU A 545 -13.01 21.03 -5.74
N LYS A 546 -13.34 20.77 -7.01
CA LYS A 546 -14.24 21.62 -7.77
C LYS A 546 -15.65 21.61 -7.16
N LEU A 547 -16.19 20.45 -6.77
CA LEU A 547 -17.50 20.34 -6.13
C LEU A 547 -17.55 20.97 -4.74
N LEU A 548 -16.46 20.87 -3.96
CA LEU A 548 -16.32 21.55 -2.68
C LEU A 548 -16.59 23.06 -2.84
N LEU A 549 -16.04 23.66 -3.89
CA LEU A 549 -16.15 25.09 -4.17
C LEU A 549 -17.44 25.48 -4.90
N ASP A 550 -17.84 24.72 -5.93
CA ASP A 550 -18.93 25.11 -6.82
C ASP A 550 -20.31 24.65 -6.34
N HIS A 551 -20.37 23.69 -5.41
CA HIS A 551 -21.62 23.13 -4.92
C HIS A 551 -21.73 23.20 -3.39
N HIS A 552 -20.81 22.60 -2.65
CA HIS A 552 -20.95 22.48 -1.19
C HIS A 552 -20.84 23.83 -0.46
N LEU A 553 -19.89 24.68 -0.86
CA LEU A 553 -19.71 26.02 -0.28
C LEU A 553 -20.92 26.95 -0.56
N PRO A 554 -21.41 27.12 -1.81
CA PRO A 554 -22.63 27.85 -2.10
C PRO A 554 -23.87 27.30 -1.39
N ALA A 555 -24.01 25.97 -1.33
CA ALA A 555 -25.14 25.33 -0.63
C ALA A 555 -25.13 25.64 0.87
N ALA A 556 -23.96 25.63 1.51
CA ALA A 556 -23.81 26.04 2.91
C ALA A 556 -24.18 27.51 3.12
N HIS A 557 -23.65 28.42 2.29
CA HIS A 557 -23.96 29.84 2.39
C HIS A 557 -25.45 30.12 2.21
N LYS A 558 -26.08 29.55 1.16
CA LYS A 558 -27.52 29.69 0.92
C LYS A 558 -28.33 29.25 2.14
N ARG A 559 -28.01 28.07 2.70
CA ARG A 559 -28.67 27.53 3.89
C ARG A 559 -28.53 28.46 5.09
N TRP A 560 -27.32 28.96 5.37
CA TRP A 560 -27.10 29.85 6.51
C TRP A 560 -27.81 31.20 6.35
N SER A 561 -27.88 31.72 5.12
CA SER A 561 -28.65 32.91 4.79
C SER A 561 -30.15 32.71 5.01
N GLU A 562 -30.72 31.59 4.53
CA GLU A 562 -32.13 31.25 4.76
C GLU A 562 -32.44 31.07 6.27
N GLN A 563 -31.55 30.41 7.02
CA GLN A 563 -31.68 30.27 8.47
C GLN A 563 -31.60 31.61 9.20
N ALA A 564 -30.76 32.54 8.74
CA ALA A 564 -30.68 33.89 9.31
C ALA A 564 -32.00 34.63 9.11
N VAL A 565 -32.56 34.59 7.90
CA VAL A 565 -33.88 35.19 7.58
C VAL A 565 -34.98 34.59 8.45
N GLN A 566 -35.04 33.26 8.60
CA GLN A 566 -36.00 32.58 9.48
C GLN A 566 -35.87 33.03 10.95
N ARG A 567 -34.65 33.30 11.41
CA ARG A 567 -34.34 33.81 12.76
C ARG A 567 -34.45 35.34 12.88
N LYS A 568 -34.92 36.04 11.85
CA LYS A 568 -34.99 37.52 11.79
C LYS A 568 -33.63 38.20 12.03
N GLN A 569 -32.57 37.56 11.56
CA GLN A 569 -31.19 38.07 11.57
C GLN A 569 -30.77 38.45 10.14
N PRO A 570 -29.87 39.44 9.97
CA PRO A 570 -29.30 39.71 8.66
C PRO A 570 -28.54 38.48 8.14
N PRO A 571 -28.54 38.23 6.82
CA PRO A 571 -27.71 37.19 6.23
C PRO A 571 -26.23 37.47 6.49
N PRO A 572 -25.36 36.44 6.51
CA PRO A 572 -23.92 36.63 6.70
C PRO A 572 -23.32 37.53 5.61
N GLU A 573 -22.60 38.58 6.03
CA GLU A 573 -21.90 39.51 5.12
C GLU A 573 -20.61 38.91 4.54
N HIS A 574 -20.10 37.85 5.16
CA HIS A 574 -18.92 37.09 4.75
C HIS A 574 -19.18 35.60 4.91
N ILE A 575 -18.34 34.78 4.26
CA ILE A 575 -18.26 33.34 4.53
C ILE A 575 -16.96 33.04 5.26
N ASP A 576 -17.09 32.43 6.44
CA ASP A 576 -15.95 31.93 7.20
C ASP A 576 -15.59 30.52 6.70
N ILE A 577 -14.35 30.33 6.26
CA ILE A 577 -13.80 29.02 5.89
C ILE A 577 -12.71 28.66 6.89
N ALA A 578 -12.83 27.51 7.54
CA ALA A 578 -11.80 26.97 8.42
C ALA A 578 -11.06 25.81 7.75
N ILE A 579 -9.76 25.98 7.52
CA ILE A 579 -8.86 24.91 7.08
C ILE A 579 -8.24 24.27 8.32
N TYR A 580 -8.59 23.03 8.60
CA TYR A 580 -8.05 22.24 9.70
C TYR A 580 -6.91 21.34 9.21
N ALA A 581 -5.78 21.32 9.90
CA ALA A 581 -4.69 20.38 9.66
C ALA A 581 -4.40 19.61 10.96
N HIS A 582 -4.54 18.29 10.92
CA HIS A 582 -4.28 17.42 12.06
C HIS A 582 -2.79 17.24 12.35
N GLY A 583 -2.47 16.64 13.50
CA GLY A 583 -1.11 16.30 13.89
C GLY A 583 -0.46 15.27 12.98
N GLY A 584 0.86 15.37 12.81
CA GLY A 584 1.63 14.49 11.91
C GLY A 584 2.01 13.14 12.53
N LEU A 585 1.24 12.68 13.50
CA LEU A 585 1.40 11.37 14.17
C LEU A 585 0.05 10.66 14.27
N THR A 586 -0.82 10.89 13.30
CA THR A 586 -2.21 10.45 13.30
C THR A 586 -2.39 9.53 12.10
N ASP A 587 -2.79 8.27 12.34
CA ASP A 587 -3.16 7.38 11.24
C ASP A 587 -4.49 7.84 10.61
N GLU A 588 -4.82 7.29 9.44
CA GLU A 588 -6.01 7.71 8.70
C GLU A 588 -7.31 7.50 9.50
N GLU A 589 -7.37 6.46 10.35
CA GLU A 589 -8.54 6.19 11.17
C GLU A 589 -8.71 7.23 12.30
N ALA A 590 -7.63 7.61 12.98
CA ALA A 590 -7.65 8.65 13.98
C ALA A 590 -7.94 10.02 13.34
N ALA A 591 -7.37 10.30 12.16
CA ALA A 591 -7.63 11.55 11.43
C ALA A 591 -9.10 11.63 11.01
N ALA A 592 -9.70 10.52 10.57
CA ALA A 592 -11.13 10.42 10.28
C ALA A 592 -11.99 10.75 11.52
N LYS A 593 -11.64 10.21 12.70
CA LYS A 593 -12.35 10.51 13.97
C LYS A 593 -12.26 11.99 14.36
N THR A 594 -11.10 12.61 14.18
CA THR A 594 -10.93 14.06 14.38
C THR A 594 -11.79 14.85 13.40
N ALA A 595 -11.82 14.46 12.11
CA ALA A 595 -12.65 15.09 11.09
C ALA A 595 -14.15 14.96 11.40
N GLN A 596 -14.61 13.76 11.79
CA GLN A 596 -15.98 13.48 12.24
C GLN A 596 -16.38 14.36 13.45
N SER A 597 -15.43 14.80 14.26
CA SER A 597 -15.69 15.69 15.41
C SER A 597 -15.70 17.17 15.02
N TRP A 598 -14.74 17.61 14.20
CA TRP A 598 -14.54 19.02 13.87
C TRP A 598 -15.44 19.54 12.75
N ILE A 599 -15.68 18.74 11.70
CA ILE A 599 -16.50 19.13 10.53
C ILE A 599 -17.92 19.53 10.96
N PRO A 600 -18.71 18.67 11.64
CA PRO A 600 -20.05 19.06 12.06
C PRO A 600 -20.04 20.16 13.12
N HIS A 601 -18.99 20.26 13.95
CA HIS A 601 -18.88 21.32 14.96
C HIS A 601 -18.68 22.70 14.34
N LEU A 602 -17.76 22.84 13.37
CA LEU A 602 -17.53 24.07 12.61
C LEU A 602 -18.76 24.44 11.77
N TYR A 603 -19.32 23.47 11.05
CA TYR A 603 -20.48 23.71 10.18
C TYR A 603 -21.71 24.17 10.98
N SER A 604 -21.94 23.59 12.16
CA SER A 604 -23.02 24.00 13.08
C SER A 604 -22.90 25.44 13.56
N ASN A 605 -21.67 25.98 13.55
CA ASN A 605 -21.37 27.36 13.91
C ASN A 605 -21.26 28.29 12.69
N ARG A 606 -21.72 27.84 11.51
CA ARG A 606 -21.69 28.58 10.24
C ARG A 606 -20.27 28.90 9.75
N ILE A 607 -19.34 28.00 10.05
CA ILE A 607 -17.96 28.05 9.57
C ILE A 607 -17.78 26.86 8.62
N PHE A 608 -17.43 27.12 7.37
CA PHE A 608 -17.29 26.09 6.35
C PHE A 608 -16.00 25.31 6.57
N PRO A 609 -16.07 24.00 6.88
CA PRO A 609 -14.89 23.22 7.21
C PRO A 609 -14.19 22.70 5.94
N ILE A 610 -12.86 22.76 5.94
CA ILE A 610 -12.01 22.04 5.00
C ILE A 610 -10.96 21.31 5.85
N PHE A 611 -10.99 19.98 5.84
CA PHE A 611 -10.10 19.17 6.66
C PHE A 611 -8.98 18.60 5.80
N LEU A 612 -7.74 19.00 6.06
CA LEU A 612 -6.56 18.46 5.40
C LEU A 612 -6.16 17.17 6.10
N MET A 613 -6.33 16.05 5.39
CA MET A 613 -5.85 14.75 5.82
C MET A 613 -4.54 14.47 5.09
N TRP A 614 -3.48 14.19 5.83
CA TRP A 614 -2.14 14.01 5.25
C TRP A 614 -1.40 12.87 5.93
N GLU A 615 -0.79 12.01 5.11
CA GLU A 615 -0.11 10.83 5.62
C GLU A 615 1.23 11.17 6.28
N THR A 616 1.41 10.62 7.47
CA THR A 616 2.69 10.63 8.19
C THR A 616 3.00 9.21 8.64
N GLY A 617 3.74 8.45 7.84
CA GLY A 617 4.17 7.07 8.13
C GLY A 617 5.15 6.93 9.32
N ALA A 618 5.19 7.89 10.24
CA ALA A 618 6.27 8.04 11.22
C ALA A 618 6.04 7.30 12.55
N VAL A 619 4.80 7.02 12.98
CA VAL A 619 4.54 6.62 14.38
C VAL A 619 4.63 5.13 14.64
N ALA A 620 4.01 4.29 13.79
CA ALA A 620 4.07 2.85 13.96
C ALA A 620 5.53 2.40 14.06
N THR A 621 6.40 3.04 13.27
CA THR A 621 7.84 2.86 13.29
C THR A 621 8.50 3.35 14.57
N ILE A 622 8.16 4.53 15.12
CA ILE A 622 8.79 5.07 16.34
C ILE A 622 8.37 4.29 17.60
N GLY A 623 7.08 3.98 17.75
CA GLY A 623 6.58 3.17 18.87
C GLY A 623 7.20 1.78 18.89
N ASN A 624 7.24 1.11 17.73
CA ASN A 624 7.88 -0.18 17.56
C ASN A 624 9.41 -0.10 17.76
N LEU A 625 10.08 0.97 17.32
CA LEU A 625 11.52 1.16 17.54
C LEU A 625 11.87 1.19 19.04
N PHE A 626 11.05 1.86 19.85
CA PHE A 626 11.26 1.95 21.29
C PHE A 626 10.90 0.64 22.01
N GLU A 627 9.82 -0.02 21.59
CA GLU A 627 9.43 -1.32 22.15
C GLU A 627 10.47 -2.41 21.85
N ASP A 628 11.05 -2.40 20.66
CA ASP A 628 12.10 -3.33 20.22
C ASP A 628 13.46 -3.02 20.88
N ALA A 629 13.80 -1.75 21.08
CA ALA A 629 14.98 -1.34 21.84
C ALA A 629 14.91 -1.80 23.31
N VAL A 630 13.72 -1.80 23.90
CA VAL A 630 13.48 -2.25 25.28
C VAL A 630 13.43 -3.79 25.39
N LYS A 631 12.85 -4.48 24.39
CA LYS A 631 12.81 -5.95 24.33
C LYS A 631 14.20 -6.57 24.12
N GLY A 632 15.07 -5.94 23.32
CA GLY A 632 16.42 -6.43 23.02
C GLY A 632 17.38 -6.49 24.21
N GLU A 633 17.14 -5.71 25.27
CA GLU A 633 17.93 -5.75 26.52
C GLU A 633 17.29 -6.57 27.64
N ALA A 634 15.95 -6.69 27.66
CA ALA A 634 15.23 -7.44 28.68
C ALA A 634 15.50 -8.96 28.66
N GLU A 635 15.86 -9.53 27.50
CA GLU A 635 16.19 -10.96 27.38
C GLU A 635 17.60 -11.32 27.89
N LYS A 636 18.45 -10.34 28.24
CA LYS A 636 19.87 -10.61 28.55
C LYS A 636 20.25 -10.72 30.02
N THR A 637 19.40 -10.40 30.99
CA THR A 637 19.81 -10.48 32.41
C THR A 637 18.69 -10.86 33.37
N GLY A 638 18.74 -12.10 33.87
CA GLY A 638 17.93 -12.58 34.98
C GLY A 638 18.60 -12.40 36.35
N GLY A 639 17.77 -12.25 37.39
CA GLY A 639 18.15 -12.37 38.81
C GLY A 639 18.40 -11.04 39.56
N GLU A 640 18.31 -11.10 40.90
CA GLU A 640 18.24 -10.04 41.94
C GLU A 640 19.10 -8.76 41.79
N ALA A 641 20.05 -8.72 40.86
CA ALA A 641 20.64 -7.48 40.35
C ALA A 641 19.59 -6.54 39.70
N TRP A 642 18.48 -7.11 39.20
CA TRP A 642 17.40 -6.39 38.53
C TRP A 642 16.68 -5.36 39.41
N GLY A 643 16.55 -5.62 40.72
CA GLY A 643 15.93 -4.66 41.65
C GLY A 643 16.78 -3.42 41.92
N ARG A 644 18.12 -3.57 41.98
CA ARG A 644 19.06 -2.45 42.11
C ARG A 644 19.29 -1.73 40.78
N PHE A 645 19.24 -2.47 39.67
CA PHE A 645 19.29 -1.91 38.34
C PHE A 645 18.04 -1.06 38.06
N ARG A 646 16.83 -1.50 38.43
CA ARG A 646 15.58 -0.76 38.21
C ARG A 646 15.58 0.64 38.83
N ARG A 647 16.07 0.79 40.07
CA ARG A 647 16.23 2.11 40.73
C ARG A 647 17.27 3.00 40.05
N ARG A 648 18.36 2.41 39.55
CA ARG A 648 19.40 3.11 38.80
C ARG A 648 19.00 3.37 37.34
N PHE A 649 18.07 2.58 36.80
CA PHE A 649 17.51 2.67 35.46
C PHE A 649 16.44 3.78 35.39
N GLU A 650 15.64 3.97 36.43
CA GLU A 650 14.71 5.10 36.55
C GLU A 650 15.44 6.47 36.52
N GLU A 651 16.62 6.56 37.13
CA GLU A 651 17.52 7.74 37.06
C GLU A 651 18.35 7.80 35.76
N TRP A 652 18.61 6.67 35.09
CA TRP A 652 19.39 6.54 33.84
C TRP A 652 18.54 6.71 32.57
N ARG A 653 17.21 6.59 32.68
CA ARG A 653 16.25 6.58 31.57
C ARG A 653 16.10 7.93 30.88
N ASP A 654 16.15 9.04 31.62
CA ASP A 654 15.70 10.33 31.08
C ASP A 654 16.81 11.08 30.32
N GLU A 655 18.10 10.85 30.62
CA GLU A 655 19.23 11.56 29.98
C GLU A 655 19.87 10.83 28.77
N ARG A 656 19.57 9.54 28.55
CA ARG A 656 20.26 8.71 27.53
C ARG A 656 19.38 8.09 26.44
N LEU A 657 18.06 8.01 26.64
CA LEU A 657 17.10 7.68 25.58
C LEU A 657 17.08 8.77 24.49
N GLU A 658 17.29 10.02 24.88
CA GLU A 658 17.42 11.18 23.98
C GLU A 658 18.63 11.04 23.02
N GLY A 659 19.69 10.33 23.45
CA GLY A 659 20.88 10.07 22.63
C GLY A 659 20.71 8.96 21.56
N LEU A 660 19.89 7.95 21.82
CA LEU A 660 19.65 6.81 20.92
C LEU A 660 18.51 7.09 19.92
N ALA A 661 17.53 7.92 20.28
CA ALA A 661 16.42 8.32 19.41
C ALA A 661 16.80 9.41 18.38
N ARG A 662 17.91 10.13 18.58
CA ARG A 662 18.37 11.26 17.75
C ARG A 662 18.56 10.95 16.26
N LEU A 663 19.02 9.74 15.92
CA LEU A 663 19.36 9.39 14.53
C LEU A 663 18.17 8.95 13.66
N PRO A 664 17.27 8.06 14.11
CA PRO A 664 16.09 7.68 13.34
C PRO A 664 14.92 8.68 13.48
N GLY A 665 14.67 9.21 14.68
CA GLY A 665 13.56 10.13 14.94
C GLY A 665 13.72 11.50 14.26
N GLY A 666 14.93 12.06 14.25
CA GLY A 666 15.22 13.33 13.58
C GLY A 666 15.04 13.28 12.06
N LYS A 667 15.34 12.14 11.41
CA LYS A 667 15.11 11.96 9.96
C LYS A 667 13.63 11.92 9.62
N LEU A 668 12.86 11.09 10.32
CA LEU A 668 11.40 10.99 10.15
C LEU A 668 10.72 12.34 10.42
N TRP A 669 11.14 13.05 11.47
CA TRP A 669 10.66 14.39 11.77
C TRP A 669 11.04 15.41 10.68
N GLY A 670 12.24 15.29 10.11
CA GLY A 670 12.69 16.08 8.96
C GLY A 670 11.81 15.88 7.72
N GLU A 671 11.53 14.63 7.36
CA GLU A 671 10.62 14.27 6.27
C GLU A 671 9.21 14.80 6.50
N MET A 672 8.68 14.66 7.72
CA MET A 672 7.37 15.20 8.09
C MET A 672 7.31 16.73 7.93
N LYS A 673 8.37 17.46 8.31
CA LYS A 673 8.46 18.92 8.09
C LYS A 673 8.51 19.28 6.60
N GLN A 674 9.20 18.49 5.78
CA GLN A 674 9.25 18.67 4.33
C GLN A 674 7.88 18.42 3.69
N ASN A 675 7.17 17.36 4.12
CA ASN A 675 5.81 17.08 3.68
C ASN A 675 4.85 18.22 4.08
N ALA A 676 4.92 18.72 5.32
CA ALA A 676 4.10 19.83 5.78
C ALA A 676 4.29 21.11 4.95
N ASP A 677 5.54 21.39 4.52
CA ASP A 677 5.84 22.45 3.57
C ASP A 677 5.24 22.14 2.18
N ALA A 678 5.51 20.94 1.66
CA ALA A 678 5.07 20.50 0.34
C ALA A 678 3.54 20.53 0.15
N LEU A 679 2.76 20.26 1.22
CA LEU A 679 1.28 20.34 1.21
C LEU A 679 0.75 21.65 0.62
N SER A 680 1.46 22.77 0.80
CA SER A 680 1.08 24.07 0.24
C SER A 680 2.11 24.67 -0.71
N GLY A 681 3.23 23.99 -0.94
CA GLY A 681 4.38 24.50 -1.70
C GLY A 681 4.60 23.83 -3.04
N SER A 682 4.21 22.57 -3.18
CA SER A 682 4.31 21.82 -4.42
C SER A 682 3.25 22.29 -5.41
N LYS A 683 3.64 22.50 -6.67
CA LYS A 683 2.73 22.99 -7.72
C LYS A 683 1.46 22.13 -7.89
N ASN A 684 1.58 20.82 -7.68
CA ASN A 684 0.49 19.88 -7.84
C ASN A 684 -0.18 19.51 -6.52
N SER A 685 0.11 20.20 -5.41
CA SER A 685 -0.51 19.83 -4.14
C SER A 685 -2.02 20.11 -4.14
N GLY A 686 -2.80 19.31 -3.40
CA GLY A 686 -4.25 19.46 -3.33
C GLY A 686 -4.68 20.85 -2.86
N VAL A 687 -3.95 21.44 -1.92
CA VAL A 687 -4.19 22.80 -1.42
C VAL A 687 -3.89 23.86 -2.48
N VAL A 688 -2.78 23.74 -3.22
CA VAL A 688 -2.44 24.70 -4.28
C VAL A 688 -3.49 24.62 -5.39
N GLN A 689 -3.90 23.40 -5.77
CA GLN A 689 -5.00 23.20 -6.71
C GLN A 689 -6.30 23.87 -6.22
N LEU A 690 -6.67 23.67 -4.95
CA LEU A 690 -7.84 24.32 -4.34
C LEU A 690 -7.75 25.86 -4.44
N PHE A 691 -6.60 26.44 -4.07
CA PHE A 691 -6.40 27.90 -4.11
C PHE A 691 -6.44 28.46 -5.53
N GLU A 692 -5.85 27.75 -6.49
CA GLU A 692 -5.92 28.12 -7.92
C GLU A 692 -7.35 28.04 -8.45
N MET A 693 -8.07 26.96 -8.15
CA MET A 693 -9.49 26.81 -8.51
C MET A 693 -10.34 27.92 -7.91
N PHE A 694 -10.12 28.25 -6.63
CA PHE A 694 -10.84 29.31 -5.95
C PHE A 694 -10.59 30.70 -6.56
N ARG A 695 -9.37 30.98 -7.02
CA ARG A 695 -9.04 32.25 -7.68
C ARG A 695 -9.67 32.36 -9.07
N ASN A 696 -9.78 31.24 -9.77
CA ASN A 696 -10.21 31.20 -11.17
C ASN A 696 -11.70 30.83 -11.33
N SER A 697 -12.40 30.47 -10.25
CA SER A 697 -13.79 30.04 -10.31
C SER A 697 -14.75 31.24 -10.44
N ALA A 698 -15.63 31.18 -11.44
CA ALA A 698 -16.77 32.10 -11.56
C ALA A 698 -17.68 32.07 -10.32
N THR A 699 -17.60 31.00 -9.52
CA THR A 699 -18.31 30.87 -8.24
C THR A 699 -17.84 31.93 -7.23
N ARG A 700 -16.56 32.34 -7.26
CA ARG A 700 -16.05 33.41 -6.38
C ARG A 700 -16.80 34.72 -6.58
N ASP A 701 -17.15 35.06 -7.83
CA ASP A 701 -17.82 36.32 -8.15
C ASP A 701 -19.27 36.37 -7.64
N GLY A 702 -19.88 35.21 -7.37
CA GLY A 702 -21.23 35.08 -6.82
C GLY A 702 -21.30 34.93 -5.30
N LEU A 703 -20.15 34.84 -4.60
CA LEU A 703 -20.08 34.65 -3.15
C LEU A 703 -19.73 35.96 -2.42
N PRO A 704 -20.18 36.14 -1.16
CA PRO A 704 -19.69 37.21 -0.29
C PRO A 704 -18.17 37.11 -0.07
N PRO A 705 -17.52 38.17 0.45
CA PRO A 705 -16.13 38.12 0.88
C PRO A 705 -15.85 36.91 1.78
N ILE A 706 -14.69 36.27 1.57
CA ILE A 706 -14.32 35.05 2.27
C ILE A 706 -13.21 35.35 3.27
N ARG A 707 -13.44 34.94 4.52
CA ARG A 707 -12.47 34.99 5.61
C ARG A 707 -11.91 33.61 5.85
N LEU A 708 -10.59 33.50 5.81
CA LEU A 708 -9.88 32.25 6.02
C LEU A 708 -9.40 32.13 7.45
N HIS A 709 -9.72 31.00 8.07
CA HIS A 709 -9.31 30.64 9.41
C HIS A 709 -8.46 29.38 9.36
N LEU A 710 -7.31 29.40 10.01
CA LEU A 710 -6.38 28.28 10.01
C LEU A 710 -6.39 27.59 11.37
N ILE A 711 -6.64 26.28 11.42
CA ILE A 711 -6.65 25.50 12.66
C ILE A 711 -5.63 24.37 12.55
N GLY A 712 -4.59 24.38 13.39
CA GLY A 712 -3.52 23.39 13.35
C GLY A 712 -3.31 22.71 14.68
N HIS A 713 -3.39 21.38 14.72
CA HIS A 713 -2.95 20.60 15.88
C HIS A 713 -1.55 20.03 15.68
N SER A 714 -0.68 20.13 16.68
CA SER A 714 0.66 19.54 16.66
C SER A 714 1.45 19.91 15.40
N ALA A 715 1.86 18.95 14.56
CA ALA A 715 2.55 19.23 13.30
C ALA A 715 1.69 19.94 12.25
N GLY A 716 0.35 19.92 12.37
CA GLY A 716 -0.55 20.75 11.57
C GLY A 716 -0.28 22.26 11.75
N ALA A 717 0.35 22.67 12.86
CA ALA A 717 0.86 24.03 13.02
C ALA A 717 2.00 24.37 12.05
N ILE A 718 2.81 23.39 11.67
CA ILE A 718 3.89 23.55 10.68
C ILE A 718 3.25 23.74 9.30
N VAL A 719 2.23 22.93 8.97
CA VAL A 719 1.43 23.08 7.74
C VAL A 719 0.87 24.51 7.65
N HIS A 720 0.21 24.99 8.70
CA HIS A 720 -0.38 26.33 8.71
C HIS A 720 0.62 27.48 8.73
N THR A 721 1.84 27.24 9.24
CA THR A 721 2.91 28.23 9.17
C THR A 721 3.30 28.52 7.71
N TRP A 722 3.41 27.48 6.89
CA TRP A 722 3.69 27.63 5.46
C TRP A 722 2.45 28.06 4.66
N LEU A 723 1.32 27.40 4.91
CA LEU A 723 0.05 27.67 4.24
C LEU A 723 -0.38 29.12 4.44
N GLY A 724 -0.34 29.64 5.68
CA GLY A 724 -0.80 31.00 5.98
C GLY A 724 0.01 32.06 5.24
N ALA A 725 1.33 31.95 5.25
CA ALA A 725 2.22 32.87 4.54
C ALA A 725 1.93 32.86 3.03
N ARG A 726 1.66 31.66 2.48
CA ARG A 726 1.30 31.50 1.07
C ARG A 726 -0.09 32.04 0.78
N ALA A 727 -1.10 31.71 1.57
CA ALA A 727 -2.47 32.18 1.40
C ALA A 727 -2.54 33.72 1.33
N ILE A 728 -1.83 34.40 2.22
CA ILE A 728 -1.71 35.87 2.20
C ILE A 728 -1.07 36.34 0.89
N LYS A 729 0.04 35.72 0.47
CA LYS A 729 0.70 36.02 -0.82
C LYS A 729 -0.20 35.73 -2.04
N TYR A 730 -1.10 34.75 -1.93
CA TYR A 730 -2.11 34.44 -2.94
C TYR A 730 -3.32 35.41 -2.91
N GLY A 731 -3.38 36.33 -1.95
CA GLY A 731 -4.41 37.35 -1.83
C GLY A 731 -5.66 36.91 -1.05
N PHE A 732 -5.55 35.90 -0.20
CA PHE A 732 -6.62 35.51 0.73
C PHE A 732 -6.59 36.34 2.01
N ASP A 733 -7.77 36.68 2.54
CA ASP A 733 -7.93 37.28 3.87
C ASP A 733 -7.79 36.19 4.94
N VAL A 734 -6.60 36.07 5.53
CA VAL A 734 -6.36 35.18 6.66
C VAL A 734 -6.71 35.92 7.95
N SER A 735 -7.95 35.78 8.41
CA SER A 735 -8.46 36.58 9.53
C SER A 735 -8.09 36.04 10.91
N SER A 736 -7.75 34.74 11.04
CA SER A 736 -7.21 34.20 12.29
C SER A 736 -6.49 32.86 12.15
N ILE A 737 -5.57 32.58 13.09
CA ILE A 737 -4.84 31.32 13.19
C ILE A 737 -5.03 30.74 14.61
N SER A 738 -5.46 29.49 14.72
CA SER A 738 -5.64 28.76 15.99
C SER A 738 -4.74 27.53 16.02
N LEU A 739 -3.76 27.52 16.91
CA LEU A 739 -2.77 26.45 17.02
C LEU A 739 -2.91 25.70 18.34
N LEU A 740 -3.14 24.39 18.27
CA LEU A 740 -3.34 23.48 19.39
C LEU A 740 -2.08 22.62 19.56
N ALA A 741 -1.42 22.72 20.72
CA ALA A 741 -0.13 22.08 20.99
C ALA A 741 0.91 22.24 19.85
N PRO A 742 1.17 23.47 19.33
CA PRO A 742 1.94 23.64 18.09
C PRO A 742 3.36 23.07 18.18
N ALA A 743 3.67 22.10 17.34
CA ALA A 743 4.99 21.49 17.25
C ALA A 743 5.96 22.26 16.33
N VAL A 744 5.58 23.47 15.91
CA VAL A 744 6.40 24.32 15.04
C VAL A 744 7.50 25.02 15.85
N ARG A 745 8.70 25.08 15.27
CA ARG A 745 9.81 25.87 15.81
C ARG A 745 9.41 27.35 15.86
N LEU A 746 9.68 27.99 16.98
CA LEU A 746 9.38 29.41 17.19
C LEU A 746 10.04 30.29 16.12
N GLU A 747 11.30 30.00 15.80
CA GLU A 747 12.06 30.68 14.75
C GLU A 747 11.40 30.56 13.37
N LEU A 748 10.91 29.37 13.03
CA LEU A 748 10.24 29.14 11.75
C LEU A 748 8.92 29.93 11.67
N PHE A 749 8.12 29.90 12.74
CA PHE A 749 6.87 30.65 12.83
C PHE A 749 7.11 32.16 12.68
N ASP A 750 8.07 32.69 13.44
CA ASP A 750 8.48 34.10 13.39
C ASP A 750 8.93 34.51 11.98
N ARG A 751 9.78 33.70 11.35
CA ARG A 751 10.33 33.98 10.01
C ARG A 751 9.27 33.94 8.91
N GLN A 752 8.34 32.99 8.96
CA GLN A 752 7.37 32.79 7.87
C GLN A 752 6.10 33.64 8.04
N LEU A 753 5.61 33.80 9.27
CA LEU A 753 4.33 34.45 9.55
C LEU A 753 4.44 35.71 10.41
N GLY A 754 5.53 35.92 11.14
CA GLY A 754 5.62 36.98 12.16
C GLY A 754 5.26 38.37 11.61
N ALA A 755 5.91 38.80 10.53
CA ALA A 755 5.62 40.08 9.89
C ALA A 755 4.19 40.12 9.30
N ALA A 756 3.79 39.04 8.62
CA ALA A 756 2.47 38.97 7.99
C ALA A 756 1.31 39.02 9.00
N ILE A 757 1.50 38.49 10.21
CA ILE A 757 0.54 38.59 11.30
C ILE A 757 0.33 40.04 11.71
N VAL A 758 1.42 40.80 11.86
CA VAL A 758 1.35 42.21 12.26
C VAL A 758 0.78 43.07 11.14
N ASP A 759 1.29 42.90 9.92
CA ASP A 759 0.92 43.70 8.74
C ASP A 759 -0.56 43.55 8.35
N ASN A 760 -1.17 42.39 8.64
CA ASN A 760 -2.57 42.10 8.30
C ASN A 760 -3.47 42.00 9.53
N ASP A 761 -2.99 42.38 10.73
CA ASP A 761 -3.72 42.29 12.01
C ASP A 761 -4.36 40.91 12.26
N ILE A 762 -3.61 39.84 11.97
CA ILE A 762 -4.11 38.47 12.07
C ILE A 762 -4.21 38.08 13.54
N ARG A 763 -5.39 37.68 13.99
CA ARG A 763 -5.58 37.22 15.37
C ARG A 763 -5.03 35.79 15.53
N VAL A 764 -4.22 35.56 16.56
CA VAL A 764 -3.63 34.23 16.83
C VAL A 764 -4.09 33.67 18.18
N LEU A 765 -4.59 32.44 18.19
CA LEU A 765 -4.88 31.66 19.39
C LEU A 765 -3.84 30.54 19.52
N ILE A 766 -3.20 30.42 20.68
CA ILE A 766 -2.35 29.28 21.01
C ILE A 766 -2.91 28.58 22.24
N ALA A 767 -3.36 27.34 22.06
CA ALA A 767 -3.71 26.45 23.16
C ALA A 767 -2.55 25.50 23.42
N ASN A 768 -1.98 25.57 24.62
CA ASN A 768 -0.84 24.73 25.02
C ASN A 768 -1.04 24.15 26.41
N LEU A 769 -0.38 23.03 26.69
CA LEU A 769 -0.30 22.54 28.05
C LEU A 769 0.61 23.45 28.90
N ARG A 770 0.32 23.50 30.21
CA ARG A 770 1.20 24.08 31.22
C ARG A 770 2.47 23.25 31.32
N ASP A 771 3.58 23.87 31.70
CA ASP A 771 4.86 23.17 31.77
C ASP A 771 4.82 21.97 32.74
N GLU A 772 4.09 22.07 33.86
CA GLU A 772 3.93 20.93 34.78
C GLU A 772 3.16 19.77 34.14
N ALA A 773 2.13 20.08 33.34
CA ALA A 773 1.33 19.07 32.65
C ALA A 773 2.15 18.38 31.56
N GLU A 774 2.88 19.13 30.73
CA GLU A 774 3.78 18.61 29.69
C GLU A 774 4.84 17.64 30.26
N ARG A 775 5.42 17.97 31.42
CA ARG A 775 6.40 17.10 32.10
C ARG A 775 5.79 15.84 32.70
N SER A 776 4.49 15.86 32.98
CA SER A 776 3.76 14.72 33.55
C SER A 776 3.04 13.87 32.50
N ASP A 777 3.03 14.32 31.25
CA ASP A 777 2.37 13.64 30.14
C ASP A 777 3.12 12.35 29.79
N ASN A 778 2.42 11.22 29.86
CA ASN A 778 2.97 9.89 29.59
C ASN A 778 2.53 9.35 28.22
N THR A 779 2.13 10.20 27.27
CA THR A 779 1.73 9.76 25.92
C THR A 779 2.85 9.05 25.16
N CYS A 780 4.11 9.34 25.45
CA CYS A 780 5.27 8.82 24.72
C CYS A 780 6.00 7.68 25.43
N LYS A 781 5.30 6.77 26.14
CA LYS A 781 5.97 5.68 26.87
C LYS A 781 6.98 4.92 25.98
N PRO A 782 8.20 4.65 26.46
CA PRO A 782 8.69 4.79 27.84
C PRO A 782 9.20 6.20 28.24
N TYR A 783 9.14 7.20 27.35
CA TYR A 783 9.48 8.59 27.66
C TYR A 783 8.46 9.18 28.66
N GLY A 784 8.96 9.75 29.76
CA GLY A 784 8.15 10.22 30.89
C GLY A 784 7.61 11.65 30.75
N HIS A 785 7.69 12.24 29.55
CA HIS A 785 7.21 13.57 29.23
C HIS A 785 6.43 13.56 27.91
N SER A 786 5.84 14.71 27.58
CA SER A 786 5.04 14.87 26.37
C SER A 786 5.82 14.69 25.06
N LEU A 787 5.05 14.57 23.98
CA LEU A 787 5.60 14.57 22.62
C LEU A 787 6.38 15.84 22.29
N LEU A 788 5.94 17.02 22.72
CA LEU A 788 6.66 18.26 22.43
C LEU A 788 8.01 18.32 23.13
N TYR A 789 8.13 17.77 24.35
CA TYR A 789 9.42 17.61 25.02
C TYR A 789 10.36 16.71 24.22
N LEU A 790 9.85 15.59 23.70
CA LEU A 790 10.63 14.68 22.85
C LEU A 790 11.09 15.37 21.57
N VAL A 791 10.19 16.08 20.89
CA VAL A 791 10.52 16.83 19.66
C VAL A 791 11.58 17.89 19.94
N ALA A 792 11.40 18.69 20.99
CA ALA A 792 12.30 19.79 21.32
C ALA A 792 13.73 19.34 21.65
N ARG A 793 13.90 18.17 22.29
CA ARG A 793 15.20 17.69 22.81
C ARG A 793 15.90 16.64 21.95
N ALA A 794 15.13 15.84 21.21
CA ALA A 794 15.64 14.66 20.53
C ALA A 794 15.46 14.70 19.00
N PHE A 795 14.41 15.32 18.46
CA PHE A 795 14.13 15.29 17.02
C PHE A 795 14.61 16.52 16.26
N GLU A 796 14.89 17.62 16.95
CA GLU A 796 15.50 18.81 16.37
C GLU A 796 17.04 18.79 16.50
N GLU A 797 17.74 19.57 15.67
CA GLU A 797 19.20 19.51 15.50
C GLU A 797 20.02 20.01 16.72
N HIS A 798 19.38 20.68 17.69
CA HIS A 798 20.03 21.30 18.86
C HIS A 798 19.58 20.65 20.18
N GLU A 799 20.39 20.78 21.25
CA GLU A 799 20.14 20.14 22.57
C GLU A 799 18.75 20.46 23.16
N GLU A 800 18.23 21.68 22.95
CA GLU A 800 16.83 22.01 23.21
C GLU A 800 16.37 23.11 22.24
N THR A 801 15.43 22.79 21.36
CA THR A 801 14.91 23.69 20.33
C THR A 801 13.60 24.36 20.80
N PRO A 802 13.50 25.71 20.78
CA PRO A 802 12.27 26.40 21.15
C PRO A 802 11.09 26.10 20.22
N LEU A 803 10.07 25.44 20.76
CA LEU A 803 8.80 25.16 20.10
C LEU A 803 7.71 26.12 20.56
N LEU A 804 6.88 26.59 19.63
CA LEU A 804 5.79 27.54 19.89
C LEU A 804 4.75 26.99 20.88
N GLY A 805 4.53 25.67 20.89
CA GLY A 805 3.52 25.01 21.71
C GLY A 805 3.92 24.73 23.15
N MET A 806 5.14 25.05 23.58
CA MET A 806 5.55 24.83 24.96
C MET A 806 5.45 26.12 25.77
N GLU A 807 4.76 26.11 26.92
CA GLU A 807 4.58 27.30 27.77
C GLU A 807 5.92 27.99 28.09
N LYS A 808 6.93 27.19 28.46
CA LYS A 808 8.28 27.67 28.81
C LYS A 808 9.00 28.43 27.69
N HIS A 809 8.61 28.19 26.43
CA HIS A 809 9.18 28.87 25.26
C HIS A 809 8.29 30.02 24.78
N LEU A 810 6.96 29.82 24.81
CA LEU A 810 5.99 30.80 24.34
C LEU A 810 5.94 32.04 25.24
N VAL A 811 5.83 31.86 26.55
CA VAL A 811 5.64 32.97 27.50
C VAL A 811 6.78 34.00 27.42
N PRO A 812 8.07 33.61 27.36
CA PRO A 812 9.16 34.56 27.13
C PRO A 812 9.17 35.21 25.74
N ALA A 813 8.60 34.55 24.72
CA ALA A 813 8.57 35.08 23.36
C ALA A 813 7.50 36.14 23.14
N LEU A 814 6.33 36.04 23.80
CA LEU A 814 5.22 36.98 23.66
C LEU A 814 5.62 38.47 23.82
N PRO A 815 6.40 38.88 24.84
CA PRO A 815 6.82 40.28 24.97
C PRO A 815 8.00 40.67 24.08
N THR A 816 8.69 39.71 23.45
CA THR A 816 9.93 39.97 22.67
C THR A 816 9.73 39.90 21.16
N ARG A 817 8.56 39.46 20.70
CA ARG A 817 8.21 39.34 19.28
C ARG A 817 7.05 40.27 18.94
N GLU A 818 7.12 40.93 17.79
CA GLU A 818 6.10 41.92 17.39
C GLU A 818 4.69 41.30 17.27
N TRP A 819 4.60 40.10 16.71
CA TRP A 819 3.35 39.34 16.61
C TRP A 819 2.78 38.89 17.97
N GLY A 820 3.55 39.00 19.06
CA GLY A 820 3.12 38.58 20.39
C GLY A 820 1.90 39.36 20.90
N ALA A 821 1.71 40.60 20.45
CA ALA A 821 0.53 41.40 20.76
C ALA A 821 -0.77 40.84 20.15
N ASN A 822 -0.66 40.08 19.05
CA ASN A 822 -1.79 39.46 18.36
C ASN A 822 -2.16 38.08 18.93
N VAL A 823 -1.39 37.57 19.90
CA VAL A 823 -1.56 36.22 20.44
C VAL A 823 -2.39 36.23 21.73
N ARG A 824 -3.44 35.41 21.74
CA ARG A 824 -4.14 34.98 22.94
C ARG A 824 -3.74 33.55 23.29
N GLN A 825 -3.22 33.36 24.50
CA GLN A 825 -2.82 32.05 25.01
C GLN A 825 -3.94 31.42 25.85
N LEU A 826 -4.27 30.15 25.58
CA LEU A 826 -5.11 29.30 26.43
C LEU A 826 -4.26 28.19 27.07
N ARG A 827 -4.08 28.26 28.39
CA ARG A 827 -3.22 27.34 29.15
C ARG A 827 -3.99 26.16 29.71
N CYS A 828 -3.57 24.95 29.41
CA CYS A 828 -4.28 23.71 29.78
C CYS A 828 -3.45 22.81 30.70
N PRO A 829 -4.04 22.13 31.69
CA PRO A 829 -5.43 22.23 32.12
C PRO A 829 -5.69 23.52 32.93
N GLY A 830 -6.96 23.78 33.24
CA GLY A 830 -7.39 24.82 34.18
C GLY A 830 -7.58 26.22 33.59
N GLY A 831 -7.22 26.43 32.31
CA GLY A 831 -7.49 27.70 31.62
C GLY A 831 -8.97 27.84 31.29
N MET A 832 -9.48 29.06 31.31
CA MET A 832 -10.85 29.38 30.91
C MET A 832 -10.81 30.34 29.72
N TRP A 833 -11.65 30.12 28.71
CA TRP A 833 -11.72 31.01 27.55
C TRP A 833 -12.39 32.34 27.92
N THR A 834 -13.53 32.25 28.58
CA THR A 834 -14.28 33.36 29.19
C THR A 834 -14.60 33.02 30.64
N ARG A 835 -15.10 33.99 31.42
CA ARG A 835 -15.53 33.74 32.82
C ARG A 835 -16.69 32.76 32.93
N ASP A 836 -17.46 32.60 31.87
CA ASP A 836 -18.68 31.78 31.84
C ASP A 836 -18.44 30.38 31.24
N THR A 837 -17.29 30.16 30.58
CA THR A 837 -16.89 28.83 30.10
C THR A 837 -16.24 28.03 31.21
N GLY A 838 -16.49 26.72 31.28
CA GLY A 838 -15.75 25.80 32.15
C GLY A 838 -14.24 25.83 31.89
N ALA A 839 -13.45 25.34 32.83
CA ALA A 839 -12.00 25.24 32.67
C ALA A 839 -11.62 24.04 31.78
N THR A 840 -10.55 24.18 30.99
CA THR A 840 -10.02 23.09 30.17
C THR A 840 -9.55 21.93 31.05
N THR A 841 -9.77 20.71 30.58
CA THR A 841 -9.41 19.46 31.27
C THR A 841 -8.25 18.73 30.60
N ALA A 842 -7.91 19.11 29.36
CA ALA A 842 -6.76 18.57 28.62
C ALA A 842 -5.47 18.63 29.44
N SER A 843 -4.92 17.46 29.73
CA SER A 843 -3.65 17.27 30.44
C SER A 843 -2.61 16.49 29.65
N THR A 844 -2.93 16.13 28.40
CA THR A 844 -2.05 15.37 27.49
C THR A 844 -2.01 16.04 26.12
N HIS A 845 -0.93 15.82 25.37
CA HIS A 845 -0.69 16.45 24.06
C HIS A 845 -1.84 16.19 23.07
N GLY A 846 -2.25 14.93 22.95
CA GLY A 846 -3.39 14.53 22.11
C GLY A 846 -4.76 14.74 22.78
N GLY A 847 -4.82 15.25 24.01
CA GLY A 847 -6.10 15.57 24.66
C GLY A 847 -6.60 16.98 24.35
N LEU A 848 -5.73 17.85 23.80
CA LEU A 848 -6.03 19.26 23.54
C LEU A 848 -7.03 19.47 22.40
N ASP A 849 -6.95 18.69 21.33
CA ASP A 849 -7.86 18.76 20.18
C ASP A 849 -9.23 18.12 20.46
N ASP A 850 -9.27 17.14 21.37
CA ASP A 850 -10.51 16.50 21.81
C ASP A 850 -11.26 17.27 22.91
N ASP A 851 -10.59 18.15 23.64
CA ASP A 851 -11.16 18.89 24.76
C ASP A 851 -12.29 19.84 24.28
N PRO A 852 -13.52 19.68 24.81
CA PRO A 852 -14.67 20.44 24.35
C PRO A 852 -14.57 21.94 24.65
N VAL A 853 -13.87 22.32 25.73
CA VAL A 853 -13.65 23.73 26.08
C VAL A 853 -12.67 24.36 25.09
N VAL A 854 -11.61 23.63 24.71
CA VAL A 854 -10.66 24.10 23.69
C VAL A 854 -11.34 24.27 22.34
N ARG A 855 -12.19 23.31 21.91
CA ARG A 855 -12.97 23.42 20.66
C ARG A 855 -13.89 24.63 20.64
N GLU A 856 -14.64 24.84 21.72
CA GLU A 856 -15.52 26.00 21.85
C GLU A 856 -14.74 27.33 21.88
N ALA A 857 -13.56 27.34 22.52
CA ALA A 857 -12.67 28.50 22.53
C ALA A 857 -12.19 28.84 21.12
N VAL A 858 -11.80 27.84 20.31
CA VAL A 858 -11.42 28.04 18.91
C VAL A 858 -12.59 28.64 18.12
N VAL A 859 -13.77 28.02 18.15
CA VAL A 859 -14.93 28.54 17.41
C VAL A 859 -15.30 29.96 17.83
N SER A 860 -15.35 30.23 19.13
CA SER A 860 -15.60 31.57 19.66
C SER A 860 -14.56 32.57 19.15
N PHE A 861 -13.28 32.19 19.17
CA PHE A 861 -12.19 32.99 18.65
C PHE A 861 -12.34 33.32 17.16
N LEU A 862 -12.64 32.33 16.32
CA LEU A 862 -12.84 32.53 14.87
C LEU A 862 -13.90 33.60 14.61
N LEU A 863 -15.03 33.49 15.32
CA LEU A 863 -16.19 34.40 15.22
C LEU A 863 -15.98 35.78 15.88
N GLY A 864 -14.81 36.06 16.46
CA GLY A 864 -14.53 37.33 17.13
C GLY A 864 -15.23 37.49 18.48
N LYS A 865 -15.60 36.37 19.11
CA LYS A 865 -16.30 36.33 20.39
C LYS A 865 -15.34 35.93 21.51
N GLY A 866 -15.34 36.74 22.57
CA GLY A 866 -14.66 36.47 23.83
C GLY A 866 -13.32 37.15 23.98
#